data_AF-A0A8H5RER0-F1
#
_entry.id   AF-A0A8H5RER0-F1
#
_cell.length_a   1.000
_cell.length_b   1.000
_cell.length_c   1.000
_cell.angle_alpha   90.00
_cell.angle_beta   90.00
_cell.angle_gamma   90.00
#
_symmetry.space_group_name_H-M   'P 1'
#
loop_
_entity.id
_entity.type
_entity.pdbx_description
1 polymer ?
#
loop_
_entity_poly.entity_id
_entity_poly.type
_entity_poly.pdbx_seq_one_letter_code
_entity_poly.pdbx_strand_id
1 'polypeptide(L)'
;MLSSCLNYVILTLLSSTTLATSTHDHDRIKNCYQRHSSSNHSAKASDNIYKTSFPGVTWDNDNWLLSTTNLDQGHYQSRGSVANGYLGINVAAAGPFFEIDLDEEGGVINGWPLFSRRQTFSTIAGFYDAQPNTNGTNFPWLLQYGYESVISGVPHWSGLILDLGDDVYLDATVDNRTVHNFTSTYDFKAGVLEWSYSWKPKAQKGSYEIKYRLFAHKLHVNQAIVDLTVVPSIDSEATIVNVIDGYSAVRSDFVKPGEDDDGAIFSAVRPVGIANVTAYIYAQVNGSKSLDLSRRKLVHGKPYVHTNQSSIAQAIPIKFSAGVPVHITKYVGAASSDAFDDPEKTAKEASRKAMEEGYEKSLLSHVKEWQSVMPSDSVDSYAFPDNNTLPDDEYIIDSSIIAVTNTYYLLQNTVGKNAQKAVSGAPVNVDSISVGGLTSDSYAGLIFWDADLFMQPGLTTSHPEAAQRITNYRVAKYDQAKKNIATSFAGSQNKTKFSDSAAVYPWTSGRFGNCTATGPCWDYEYHLNGDIGISLVNQWVTSGDTDFFKETLLPIYDSVANLFADLLKPNGSSWTITNMTDPDEYANHIDAGGFTMALASETLIQANKIRRQFGITENKTQDEIASDVLFIRENGITLEFTTMNGSAIVKQADVVLMSFPLGYNDNYTDQNGLDDLDYYANKQSPDGPAMTWAIYSIVADELSPSGCSAYTYAQYSYKPYTRPPFYQLSEQLVDNATTNGGTHPAYPFLTGHGGANQVTIFGYLGLRLIPDQGLHVNPNLPPQIPYLKYRTFYWRGWPISAWSNYTHTVISRHQTTKPLDVADSRYANKSIAVYAGKQGDTALHHLTFDEPVVIKNRQIGSVNTVQGNLAQCRPVKSSNSYEPGQFPLAAVDGATSTKWQPAKAAEIGSLTVSLAKKDVGSKVKGFYFDWADAPPVNVTVLFHNKTIDDPTKAYGKSSHDSGYDVVVSIKKVKLSDAYNAKTDDLDAVVMPTGNTTNVTLPEPVPLSRYATLLIAGNQALDAVDIKAGNGTGATVAEWAILH
;
A
#
# COMPACT_ATOMS: atom_id res chain seq x y z
N MET A 1 -35.07 37.88 16.50
CA MET A 1 -33.97 37.74 17.49
C MET A 1 -33.37 36.33 17.59
N LEU A 2 -33.99 35.27 17.05
CA LEU A 2 -33.43 33.89 17.03
C LEU A 2 -32.62 33.53 15.78
N SER A 3 -32.65 34.34 14.72
CA SER A 3 -31.90 34.10 13.47
C SER A 3 -30.49 34.73 13.47
N SER A 4 -30.23 35.65 14.41
CA SER A 4 -28.96 36.40 14.51
C SER A 4 -27.95 35.79 15.50
N CYS A 5 -28.34 34.81 16.33
CA CYS A 5 -27.41 34.08 17.20
C CYS A 5 -26.76 32.86 16.54
N LEU A 6 -27.35 32.31 15.47
CA LEU A 6 -26.78 31.14 14.77
C LEU A 6 -25.58 31.52 13.89
N ASN A 7 -25.62 32.71 13.27
CA ASN A 7 -24.51 33.22 12.46
C ASN A 7 -23.28 33.63 13.28
N TYR A 8 -23.45 33.99 14.55
CA TYR A 8 -22.34 34.40 15.42
C TYR A 8 -21.54 33.23 16.02
N VAL A 9 -22.15 32.04 16.14
CA VAL A 9 -21.47 30.82 16.62
C VAL A 9 -20.72 30.11 15.49
N ILE A 10 -21.18 30.25 14.24
CA ILE A 10 -20.51 29.70 13.06
C ILE A 10 -19.30 30.57 12.66
N LEU A 11 -19.38 31.91 12.81
CA LEU A 11 -18.24 32.79 12.49
C LEU A 11 -17.06 32.67 13.47
N THR A 12 -17.31 32.42 14.77
CA THR A 12 -16.22 32.31 15.76
C THR A 12 -15.43 31.00 15.68
N LEU A 13 -16.03 29.92 15.15
CA LEU A 13 -15.33 28.66 14.84
C LEU A 13 -14.51 28.72 13.54
N LEU A 14 -14.83 29.64 12.63
CA LEU A 14 -14.09 29.85 11.38
C LEU A 14 -12.90 30.81 11.52
N SER A 15 -12.89 31.69 12.53
CA SER A 15 -11.81 32.66 12.73
C SER A 15 -10.57 32.10 13.46
N SER A 16 -10.70 31.03 14.24
CA SER A 16 -9.58 30.43 15.01
C SER A 16 -8.65 29.54 14.18
N THR A 17 -9.01 29.22 12.93
CA THR A 17 -8.21 28.38 12.03
C THR A 17 -7.26 29.19 11.13
N THR A 18 -7.45 30.51 11.04
CA THR A 18 -6.81 31.36 10.01
C THR A 18 -5.39 31.83 10.35
N LEU A 19 -4.97 31.80 11.62
CA LEU A 19 -3.56 32.01 12.04
C LEU A 19 -2.80 30.70 12.28
N ALA A 20 -3.48 29.55 12.17
CA ALA A 20 -2.99 28.29 12.69
C ALA A 20 -2.04 27.56 11.72
N THR A 21 -2.23 27.65 10.40
CA THR A 21 -1.48 26.82 9.43
C THR A 21 0.00 27.22 9.31
N SER A 22 0.34 28.51 9.23
CA SER A 22 1.76 28.92 9.18
C SER A 22 2.49 28.70 10.51
N THR A 23 1.80 28.80 11.65
CA THR A 23 2.37 28.47 12.96
C THR A 23 2.57 26.97 13.12
N HIS A 24 1.60 26.15 12.70
CA HIS A 24 1.69 24.68 12.78
C HIS A 24 2.78 24.09 11.88
N ASP A 25 3.02 24.66 10.69
CA ASP A 25 4.10 24.21 9.80
C ASP A 25 5.49 24.54 10.35
N HIS A 26 5.67 25.75 10.89
CA HIS A 26 6.89 26.13 11.58
C HIS A 26 7.12 25.28 12.84
N ASP A 27 6.06 24.96 13.57
CA ASP A 27 6.11 24.08 14.74
C ASP A 27 6.47 22.64 14.34
N ARG A 28 5.92 22.08 13.25
CA ARG A 28 6.29 20.74 12.74
C ARG A 28 7.77 20.65 12.42
N ILE A 29 8.29 21.57 11.60
CA ILE A 29 9.70 21.56 11.18
C ILE A 29 10.60 21.67 12.41
N LYS A 30 10.28 22.57 13.34
CA LYS A 30 11.01 22.75 14.58
C LYS A 30 10.99 21.48 15.44
N ASN A 31 9.84 20.83 15.60
CA ASN A 31 9.69 19.63 16.44
C ASN A 31 10.43 18.41 15.86
N CYS A 32 10.34 18.19 14.54
CA CYS A 32 11.13 17.16 13.84
C CYS A 32 12.62 17.43 13.97
N TYR A 33 13.05 18.67 13.71
CA TYR A 33 14.44 19.07 13.86
C TYR A 33 14.95 18.87 15.29
N GLN A 34 14.21 19.31 16.30
CA GLN A 34 14.61 19.16 17.71
C GLN A 34 14.76 17.70 18.13
N ARG A 35 13.81 16.81 17.74
CA ARG A 35 13.87 15.37 18.03
C ARG A 35 15.14 14.69 17.52
N HIS A 36 15.58 15.08 16.33
CA HIS A 36 16.74 14.47 15.68
C HIS A 36 17.98 15.36 15.68
N SER A 37 18.00 16.51 16.37
CA SER A 37 19.21 17.31 16.53
C SER A 37 20.19 16.69 17.55
N SER A 38 21.43 17.16 17.55
CA SER A 38 22.45 16.81 18.57
C SER A 38 22.24 17.55 19.92
N SER A 39 21.30 18.50 19.98
CA SER A 39 21.06 19.30 21.18
C SER A 39 20.13 18.59 22.17
N ASN A 40 20.42 18.66 23.49
CA ASN A 40 19.66 18.04 24.60
C ASN A 40 18.26 18.66 24.84
N HIS A 41 17.51 18.97 23.78
CA HIS A 41 16.15 19.43 23.90
C HIS A 41 15.23 18.21 23.92
N SER A 42 14.65 17.90 25.08
CA SER A 42 13.54 16.96 25.13
C SER A 42 12.40 17.54 24.30
N ALA A 43 12.11 16.94 23.14
CA ALA A 43 10.85 17.21 22.47
C ALA A 43 9.72 16.92 23.47
N LYS A 44 8.68 17.76 23.47
CA LYS A 44 7.53 17.56 24.36
C LYS A 44 6.95 16.17 24.08
N ALA A 45 6.76 15.36 25.14
CA ALA A 45 6.09 14.08 25.01
C ALA A 45 4.69 14.28 24.41
N SER A 46 4.33 13.41 23.47
CA SER A 46 2.99 13.38 22.89
C SER A 46 2.01 12.83 23.92
N ASP A 47 0.83 13.45 23.98
CA ASP A 47 -0.28 12.98 24.81
C ASP A 47 -1.11 11.90 24.08
N ASN A 48 -0.86 11.69 22.78
CA ASN A 48 -1.62 10.83 21.87
C ASN A 48 -0.81 9.62 21.38
N ILE A 49 -0.33 8.79 22.32
CA ILE A 49 0.42 7.56 22.04
C ILE A 49 -0.48 6.34 22.22
N TYR A 50 -0.53 5.50 21.19
CA TYR A 50 -1.39 4.33 21.11
C TYR A 50 -0.54 3.04 21.03
N LYS A 51 -1.05 1.97 21.64
CA LYS A 51 -0.54 0.63 21.36
C LYS A 51 -1.09 0.15 20.03
N THR A 52 -0.27 -0.53 19.25
CA THR A 52 -0.71 -1.14 18.01
C THR A 52 -1.19 -2.57 18.24
N SER A 53 -1.66 -3.21 17.17
CA SER A 53 -1.97 -4.65 17.14
C SER A 53 -0.72 -5.54 17.29
N PHE A 54 0.48 -4.98 17.12
CA PHE A 54 1.75 -5.69 17.28
C PHE A 54 2.38 -5.45 18.66
N PRO A 55 2.64 -6.51 19.45
CA PRO A 55 3.28 -6.37 20.76
C PRO A 55 4.61 -5.63 20.68
N GLY A 56 4.86 -4.69 21.60
CA GLY A 56 6.10 -3.92 21.64
C GLY A 56 6.19 -2.79 20.61
N VAL A 57 5.14 -2.54 19.82
CA VAL A 57 5.07 -1.44 18.86
C VAL A 57 4.07 -0.38 19.32
N THR A 58 4.43 0.90 19.19
CA THR A 58 3.60 2.05 19.56
C THR A 58 3.51 3.08 18.44
N TRP A 59 2.37 3.77 18.39
CA TRP A 59 2.07 4.84 17.43
C TRP A 59 1.87 6.18 18.16
N ASP A 60 2.67 7.18 17.83
CA ASP A 60 2.45 8.57 18.22
C ASP A 60 1.70 9.29 17.09
N ASN A 61 0.41 9.54 17.29
CA ASN A 61 -0.46 10.13 16.26
C ASN A 61 -0.11 11.59 15.96
N ASP A 62 0.33 12.35 16.96
CA ASP A 62 0.63 13.78 16.79
C ASP A 62 1.90 13.98 15.98
N ASN A 63 2.87 13.09 16.13
CA ASN A 63 4.20 13.22 15.53
C ASN A 63 4.47 12.25 14.37
N TRP A 64 3.56 11.30 14.13
CA TRP A 64 3.71 10.18 13.20
C TRP A 64 4.97 9.35 13.46
N LEU A 65 5.12 8.91 14.72
CA LEU A 65 6.20 8.03 15.13
C LEU A 65 5.71 6.62 15.31
N LEU A 66 6.38 5.68 14.64
CA LEU A 66 6.17 4.26 14.85
C LEU A 66 7.42 3.69 15.50
N SER A 67 7.29 3.26 16.75
CA SER A 67 8.42 2.81 17.58
C SER A 67 8.26 1.36 17.99
N THR A 68 9.35 0.61 17.98
CA THR A 68 9.41 -0.78 18.44
C THR A 68 10.46 -0.96 19.52
N THR A 69 10.16 -1.78 20.52
CA THR A 69 11.13 -2.26 21.51
C THR A 69 11.67 -3.66 21.19
N ASN A 70 11.20 -4.28 20.10
CA ASN A 70 11.60 -5.61 19.70
C ASN A 70 12.79 -5.54 18.74
N LEU A 71 13.88 -6.22 19.07
CA LEU A 71 15.02 -6.43 18.19
C LEU A 71 14.87 -7.80 17.50
N ASP A 72 14.59 -7.79 16.21
CA ASP A 72 14.34 -8.97 15.39
C ASP A 72 15.31 -8.99 14.20
N GLN A 73 16.42 -9.69 14.34
CA GLN A 73 17.55 -9.64 13.39
C GLN A 73 17.50 -10.81 12.42
N GLY A 74 17.86 -10.55 11.16
CA GLY A 74 17.94 -11.59 10.13
C GLY A 74 16.59 -11.96 9.50
N HIS A 75 15.58 -11.11 9.65
CA HIS A 75 14.25 -11.31 9.07
C HIS A 75 13.87 -10.08 8.24
N TYR A 76 13.48 -10.26 6.98
CA TYR A 76 13.22 -9.14 6.09
C TYR A 76 12.09 -8.22 6.58
N GLN A 77 11.14 -8.75 7.35
CA GLN A 77 9.99 -8.00 7.88
C GLN A 77 10.41 -6.87 8.84
N SER A 78 11.53 -7.05 9.54
CA SER A 78 12.00 -6.09 10.54
C SER A 78 12.87 -4.97 9.96
N ARG A 79 13.22 -5.06 8.67
CA ARG A 79 14.12 -4.10 8.00
C ARG A 79 13.47 -2.74 7.85
N GLY A 80 14.28 -1.70 8.05
CA GLY A 80 13.90 -0.33 7.72
C GLY A 80 14.15 -0.01 6.25
N SER A 81 13.19 0.59 5.56
CA SER A 81 13.28 1.02 4.16
C SER A 81 13.41 2.54 4.06
N VAL A 82 14.45 3.06 3.40
CA VAL A 82 14.71 4.49 3.24
C VAL A 82 14.99 4.82 1.77
N ALA A 83 14.24 5.74 1.18
CA ALA A 83 14.49 6.25 -0.17
C ALA A 83 14.13 7.74 -0.33
N ASN A 84 14.57 8.36 -1.44
CA ASN A 84 14.23 9.75 -1.79
C ASN A 84 13.75 9.94 -3.24
N GLY A 85 13.43 8.85 -3.94
CA GLY A 85 13.00 8.82 -5.34
C GLY A 85 14.14 8.71 -6.34
N TYR A 86 15.40 8.74 -5.88
CA TYR A 86 16.58 8.48 -6.69
C TYR A 86 17.47 7.42 -6.05
N LEU A 87 17.86 7.62 -4.79
CA LEU A 87 18.65 6.69 -3.99
C LEU A 87 17.73 5.93 -3.04
N GLY A 88 17.93 4.61 -2.91
CA GLY A 88 17.20 3.78 -1.97
C GLY A 88 18.08 2.74 -1.29
N ILE A 89 17.69 2.35 -0.08
CA ILE A 89 18.34 1.34 0.74
C ILE A 89 17.32 0.72 1.70
N ASN A 90 17.49 -0.56 2.04
CA ASN A 90 16.97 -1.09 3.30
C ASN A 90 18.13 -1.55 4.21
N VAL A 91 17.84 -1.63 5.50
CA VAL A 91 18.85 -1.80 6.56
C VAL A 91 18.35 -2.70 7.68
N ALA A 92 19.30 -3.32 8.38
CA ALA A 92 19.05 -4.27 9.47
C ALA A 92 18.21 -3.69 10.63
N ALA A 93 17.58 -4.56 11.41
CA ALA A 93 16.86 -4.16 12.62
C ALA A 93 17.80 -3.57 13.70
N ALA A 94 19.07 -3.98 13.74
CA ALA A 94 20.05 -3.54 14.74
C ALA A 94 20.71 -2.19 14.44
N GLY A 95 20.53 -1.62 13.24
CA GLY A 95 21.19 -0.39 12.83
C GLY A 95 21.32 -0.25 11.30
N PRO A 96 22.09 0.74 10.82
CA PRO A 96 22.23 1.07 9.39
C PRO A 96 23.15 0.08 8.63
N PHE A 97 23.07 -1.20 8.96
CA PHE A 97 24.00 -2.24 8.51
C PHE A 97 23.41 -3.06 7.36
N PHE A 98 24.32 -3.68 6.60
CA PHE A 98 23.97 -4.73 5.64
C PHE A 98 23.60 -6.02 6.42
N GLU A 99 22.58 -6.73 5.96
CA GLU A 99 22.09 -7.96 6.59
C GLU A 99 21.62 -8.97 5.53
N ILE A 100 21.70 -10.25 5.87
CA ILE A 100 21.20 -11.38 5.09
C ILE A 100 20.16 -12.10 5.96
N ASP A 101 19.08 -12.59 5.35
CA ASP A 101 18.07 -13.33 6.10
C ASP A 101 18.60 -14.68 6.62
N LEU A 102 18.14 -15.07 7.81
CA LEU A 102 18.39 -16.37 8.41
C LEU A 102 17.40 -17.40 7.86
N ASP A 103 17.87 -18.64 7.67
CA ASP A 103 17.04 -19.73 7.16
C ASP A 103 16.15 -20.31 8.25
N GLU A 104 15.01 -19.65 8.46
CA GLU A 104 13.89 -20.15 9.24
C GLU A 104 12.70 -20.31 8.28
N GLU A 105 12.30 -21.57 8.03
CA GLU A 105 11.08 -21.92 7.27
C GLU A 105 11.03 -21.45 5.80
N GLY A 106 12.18 -21.35 5.10
CA GLY A 106 12.21 -21.07 3.66
C GLY A 106 12.03 -19.59 3.28
N GLY A 107 12.08 -18.67 4.26
CA GLY A 107 11.96 -17.22 4.09
C GLY A 107 13.16 -16.52 3.43
N VAL A 108 14.19 -17.25 3.00
CA VAL A 108 15.47 -16.67 2.53
C VAL A 108 15.53 -16.40 1.02
N ILE A 109 14.44 -16.64 0.27
CA ILE A 109 14.40 -16.50 -1.19
C ILE A 109 13.44 -15.38 -1.61
N ASN A 110 13.89 -14.52 -2.52
CA ASN A 110 13.10 -13.49 -3.19
C ASN A 110 12.10 -14.12 -4.17
N GLY A 111 11.03 -13.39 -4.45
CA GLY A 111 10.02 -13.77 -5.44
C GLY A 111 10.52 -13.93 -6.86
N TRP A 112 9.57 -14.30 -7.73
CA TRP A 112 9.71 -14.23 -9.18
C TRP A 112 10.18 -12.80 -9.59
N PRO A 113 10.99 -12.66 -10.66
CA PRO A 113 11.62 -13.70 -11.48
C PRO A 113 13.01 -14.10 -10.99
N LEU A 114 13.46 -13.62 -9.82
CA LEU A 114 14.86 -13.71 -9.41
C LEU A 114 15.18 -14.99 -8.64
N PHE A 115 14.33 -15.41 -7.71
CA PHE A 115 14.63 -16.52 -6.78
C PHE A 115 16.03 -16.43 -6.15
N SER A 116 16.48 -15.20 -5.90
CA SER A 116 17.78 -14.91 -5.29
C SER A 116 17.67 -14.92 -3.77
N ARG A 117 18.80 -15.00 -3.08
CA ARG A 117 18.83 -14.85 -1.63
C ARG A 117 18.28 -13.48 -1.21
N ARG A 118 17.41 -13.44 -0.20
CA ARG A 118 16.98 -12.20 0.47
C ARG A 118 18.10 -11.61 1.30
N GLN A 119 18.32 -10.32 1.10
CA GLN A 119 19.34 -9.54 1.79
C GLN A 119 18.97 -8.07 1.71
N THR A 120 19.67 -7.22 2.46
CA THR A 120 19.54 -5.78 2.27
C THR A 120 19.99 -5.36 0.87
N PHE A 121 19.19 -4.52 0.23
CA PHE A 121 19.34 -4.04 -1.12
C PHE A 121 19.46 -2.51 -1.13
N SER A 122 20.37 -2.00 -1.95
CA SER A 122 20.50 -0.57 -2.23
C SER A 122 20.64 -0.37 -3.72
N THR A 123 19.99 0.65 -4.26
CA THR A 123 19.99 0.93 -5.70
C THR A 123 19.84 2.42 -5.99
N ILE A 124 19.93 2.74 -7.29
CA ILE A 124 19.63 4.04 -7.86
C ILE A 124 18.50 3.84 -8.89
N ALA A 125 17.54 4.75 -8.93
CA ALA A 125 16.44 4.73 -9.90
C ALA A 125 16.97 4.60 -11.35
N GLY A 126 16.35 3.71 -12.13
CA GLY A 126 16.74 3.46 -13.53
C GLY A 126 17.97 2.55 -13.71
N PHE A 127 18.61 2.07 -12.65
CA PHE A 127 19.86 1.30 -12.74
C PHE A 127 19.62 -0.21 -12.99
N TYR A 128 19.12 -0.58 -14.16
CA TYR A 128 18.90 -1.97 -14.60
C TYR A 128 20.05 -2.54 -15.44
N ASP A 129 20.29 -3.84 -15.33
CA ASP A 129 21.18 -4.63 -16.18
C ASP A 129 20.56 -4.96 -17.56
N ALA A 130 21.34 -5.69 -18.35
CA ALA A 130 20.86 -6.49 -19.48
C ALA A 130 21.43 -7.90 -19.35
N GLN A 131 20.56 -8.88 -19.11
CA GLN A 131 20.94 -10.28 -18.95
C GLN A 131 20.12 -11.20 -19.86
N PRO A 132 20.71 -12.30 -20.38
CA PRO A 132 20.05 -13.14 -21.36
C PRO A 132 18.86 -13.90 -20.79
N ASN A 133 18.79 -14.10 -19.48
CA ASN A 133 17.69 -14.74 -18.78
C ASN A 133 17.67 -14.35 -17.29
N THR A 134 16.53 -14.59 -16.67
CA THR A 134 16.29 -14.61 -15.21
C THR A 134 16.13 -16.06 -14.76
N ASN A 135 16.13 -16.31 -13.44
CA ASN A 135 15.90 -17.66 -12.90
C ASN A 135 14.47 -18.16 -13.14
N GLY A 136 13.49 -17.25 -13.20
CA GLY A 136 12.10 -17.51 -13.58
C GLY A 136 11.69 -16.72 -14.82
N THR A 137 10.84 -17.30 -15.67
CA THR A 137 10.21 -16.62 -16.81
C THR A 137 8.92 -17.33 -17.17
N ASN A 138 7.91 -16.56 -17.61
CA ASN A 138 6.63 -17.11 -18.03
C ASN A 138 6.69 -17.57 -19.50
N PHE A 139 7.59 -17.01 -20.31
CA PHE A 139 7.66 -17.25 -21.75
C PHE A 139 9.09 -17.56 -22.24
N PRO A 140 9.71 -18.69 -21.85
CA PRO A 140 11.11 -18.99 -22.16
C PRO A 140 11.49 -18.89 -23.65
N TRP A 141 10.55 -19.16 -24.55
CA TRP A 141 10.80 -19.10 -26.00
C TRP A 141 11.03 -17.66 -26.51
N LEU A 142 10.60 -16.62 -25.78
CA LEU A 142 10.85 -15.21 -26.12
C LEU A 142 12.31 -14.79 -25.89
N LEU A 143 13.09 -15.55 -25.11
CA LEU A 143 14.50 -15.25 -24.82
C LEU A 143 15.38 -15.19 -26.08
N GLN A 144 14.93 -15.75 -27.20
CA GLN A 144 15.65 -15.67 -28.48
C GLN A 144 15.57 -14.28 -29.14
N TYR A 145 14.67 -13.41 -28.70
CA TYR A 145 14.38 -12.13 -29.33
C TYR A 145 14.88 -10.91 -28.55
N GLY A 146 15.52 -11.11 -27.40
CA GLY A 146 16.00 -10.00 -26.59
C GLY A 146 16.66 -10.41 -25.28
N TYR A 147 16.98 -9.41 -24.47
CA TYR A 147 17.53 -9.54 -23.13
C TYR A 147 16.50 -9.04 -22.11
N GLU A 148 16.56 -9.59 -20.90
CA GLU A 148 15.83 -9.08 -19.75
C GLU A 148 16.56 -7.87 -19.16
N SER A 149 15.81 -6.96 -18.52
CA SER A 149 16.35 -5.84 -17.76
C SER A 149 15.93 -5.93 -16.31
N VAL A 150 16.88 -6.20 -15.41
CA VAL A 150 16.64 -6.40 -13.99
C VAL A 150 17.32 -5.31 -13.19
N ILE A 151 16.66 -4.78 -12.15
CA ILE A 151 17.24 -3.75 -11.29
C ILE A 151 18.54 -4.24 -10.68
N SER A 152 19.61 -3.48 -10.86
CA SER A 152 20.94 -3.77 -10.34
C SER A 152 21.14 -3.05 -9.00
N GLY A 153 21.90 -3.67 -8.12
CA GLY A 153 22.29 -3.08 -6.86
C GLY A 153 23.53 -2.21 -6.98
N VAL A 154 23.62 -1.21 -6.11
CA VAL A 154 24.86 -0.49 -5.80
C VAL A 154 25.42 -0.99 -4.45
N PRO A 155 26.69 -0.73 -4.12
CA PRO A 155 27.22 -1.08 -2.81
C PRO A 155 26.42 -0.43 -1.67
N HIS A 156 26.16 -1.20 -0.60
CA HIS A 156 25.44 -0.75 0.59
C HIS A 156 26.20 0.39 1.25
N TRP A 157 25.59 1.56 1.28
CA TRP A 157 26.31 2.79 1.55
C TRP A 157 26.21 3.27 2.99
N SER A 158 25.36 2.70 3.84
CA SER A 158 25.07 3.26 5.17
C SER A 158 25.97 2.73 6.31
N GLY A 159 26.78 1.70 6.06
CA GLY A 159 27.60 1.07 7.11
C GLY A 159 28.55 2.02 7.84
N LEU A 160 28.41 2.10 9.16
CA LEU A 160 29.28 2.85 10.07
C LEU A 160 29.47 2.02 11.35
N ILE A 161 30.62 1.35 11.48
CA ILE A 161 30.86 0.30 12.48
C ILE A 161 31.66 0.83 13.67
N LEU A 162 31.28 0.47 14.89
CA LEU A 162 32.10 0.61 16.08
C LEU A 162 32.89 -0.69 16.32
N ASP A 163 34.21 -0.65 16.11
CA ASP A 163 35.14 -1.78 16.29
C ASP A 163 36.02 -1.53 17.53
N LEU A 164 35.85 -2.37 18.55
CA LEU A 164 36.60 -2.33 19.81
C LEU A 164 37.85 -3.22 19.80
N GLY A 165 38.19 -3.83 18.67
CA GLY A 165 39.27 -4.81 18.51
C GLY A 165 38.93 -6.20 19.08
N ASP A 166 39.82 -7.16 18.86
CA ASP A 166 39.69 -8.56 19.35
C ASP A 166 38.35 -9.22 18.97
N ASP A 167 37.92 -9.03 17.73
CA ASP A 167 36.64 -9.53 17.19
C ASP A 167 35.39 -9.04 17.95
N VAL A 168 35.50 -7.89 18.64
CA VAL A 168 34.37 -7.23 19.29
C VAL A 168 33.99 -5.98 18.50
N TYR A 169 32.89 -6.05 17.76
CA TYR A 169 32.35 -4.98 16.94
C TYR A 169 30.83 -4.98 16.95
N LEU A 170 30.24 -3.86 16.52
CA LEU A 170 28.79 -3.68 16.43
C LEU A 170 28.34 -3.63 14.96
N ASP A 171 27.66 -4.68 14.50
CA ASP A 171 27.05 -4.79 13.17
C ASP A 171 25.65 -5.46 13.24
N ALA A 172 25.10 -5.86 12.08
CA ALA A 172 23.81 -6.54 11.98
C ALA A 172 23.74 -7.88 12.74
N THR A 173 24.87 -8.51 13.05
CA THR A 173 24.95 -9.83 13.69
C THR A 173 25.18 -9.76 15.20
N VAL A 174 25.10 -8.57 15.79
CA VAL A 174 25.27 -8.36 17.24
C VAL A 174 24.41 -9.34 18.05
N ASP A 175 25.00 -9.96 19.07
CA ASP A 175 24.27 -10.87 19.96
C ASP A 175 23.20 -10.07 20.72
N ASN A 176 21.92 -10.37 20.45
CA ASN A 176 20.78 -9.66 21.03
C ASN A 176 20.80 -9.62 22.57
N ARG A 177 21.45 -10.59 23.26
CA ARG A 177 21.62 -10.60 24.72
C ARG A 177 22.57 -9.52 25.24
N THR A 178 23.37 -8.93 24.36
CA THR A 178 24.29 -7.82 24.66
C THR A 178 23.67 -6.45 24.38
N VAL A 179 22.46 -6.41 23.82
CA VAL A 179 21.70 -5.20 23.54
C VAL A 179 20.60 -5.04 24.59
N HIS A 180 20.51 -3.87 25.20
CA HIS A 180 19.54 -3.55 26.23
C HIS A 180 18.84 -2.23 25.93
N ASN A 181 17.62 -2.06 26.47
CA ASN A 181 16.79 -0.86 26.26
C ASN A 181 16.64 -0.51 24.78
N PHE A 182 16.47 -1.53 23.93
CA PHE A 182 16.36 -1.34 22.50
C PHE A 182 15.11 -0.55 22.13
N THR A 183 15.28 0.43 21.26
CA THR A 183 14.20 1.10 20.56
C THR A 183 14.64 1.39 19.14
N SER A 184 13.76 1.14 18.18
CA SER A 184 13.88 1.70 16.83
C SER A 184 12.61 2.46 16.48
N THR A 185 12.77 3.64 15.89
CA THR A 185 11.66 4.56 15.61
C THR A 185 11.77 5.08 14.19
N TYR A 186 10.67 4.99 13.46
CA TYR A 186 10.49 5.67 12.18
C TYR A 186 9.72 6.97 12.41
N ASP A 187 10.31 8.12 12.07
CA ASP A 187 9.61 9.42 12.04
C ASP A 187 9.18 9.73 10.60
N PHE A 188 7.91 9.48 10.30
CA PHE A 188 7.36 9.71 8.96
C PHE A 188 7.19 11.19 8.62
N LYS A 189 7.11 12.09 9.62
CA LYS A 189 7.09 13.53 9.37
C LYS A 189 8.46 14.06 8.98
N ALA A 190 9.52 13.48 9.54
CA ALA A 190 10.90 13.87 9.30
C ALA A 190 11.55 13.08 8.17
N GLY A 191 11.11 11.85 7.87
CA GLY A 191 11.77 10.93 6.96
C GLY A 191 13.05 10.32 7.52
N VAL A 192 13.12 10.13 8.85
CA VAL A 192 14.30 9.68 9.58
C VAL A 192 14.01 8.35 10.26
N LEU A 193 14.91 7.38 10.05
CA LEU A 193 14.94 6.12 10.79
C LEU A 193 16.00 6.21 11.90
N GLU A 194 15.61 5.83 13.11
CA GLU A 194 16.44 5.94 14.32
C GLU A 194 16.54 4.61 15.08
N TRP A 195 17.70 4.35 15.67
CA TRP A 195 17.91 3.27 16.64
C TRP A 195 18.55 3.84 17.89
N SER A 196 18.12 3.37 19.05
CA SER A 196 18.69 3.73 20.35
C SER A 196 18.76 2.49 21.24
N TYR A 197 19.94 2.18 21.77
CA TYR A 197 20.12 1.06 22.69
C TYR A 197 21.43 1.16 23.48
N SER A 198 21.51 0.42 24.58
CA SER A 198 22.75 0.20 25.32
C SER A 198 23.39 -1.11 24.85
N TRP A 199 24.62 -1.05 24.35
CA TRP A 199 25.40 -2.21 23.93
C TRP A 199 26.48 -2.55 24.97
N LYS A 200 26.41 -3.76 25.53
CA LYS A 200 27.35 -4.28 26.52
C LYS A 200 28.06 -5.53 26.00
N PRO A 201 29.21 -5.40 25.31
CA PRO A 201 29.94 -6.54 24.77
C PRO A 201 30.41 -7.51 25.87
N LYS A 202 30.46 -8.82 25.55
CA LYS A 202 30.83 -9.89 26.50
C LYS A 202 32.25 -9.77 27.06
N ALA A 203 33.17 -9.14 26.33
CA ALA A 203 34.60 -9.09 26.63
C ALA A 203 35.01 -8.09 27.75
N GLN A 204 34.09 -7.69 28.65
CA GLN A 204 34.33 -6.67 29.70
C GLN A 204 34.89 -5.33 29.18
N LYS A 205 34.58 -4.95 27.93
CA LYS A 205 35.06 -3.71 27.28
C LYS A 205 34.19 -2.47 27.59
N GLY A 206 33.53 -2.43 28.75
CA GLY A 206 32.55 -1.41 29.12
C GLY A 206 31.18 -1.59 28.45
N SER A 207 30.32 -0.57 28.58
CA SER A 207 29.05 -0.46 27.84
C SER A 207 28.99 0.87 27.07
N TYR A 208 28.19 0.91 26.02
CA TYR A 208 28.09 2.02 25.10
C TYR A 208 26.61 2.33 24.85
N GLU A 209 26.16 3.54 25.16
CA GLU A 209 24.86 4.00 24.66
C GLU A 209 25.04 4.39 23.19
N ILE A 210 24.29 3.73 22.32
CA ILE A 210 24.34 3.84 20.87
C ILE A 210 23.08 4.50 20.37
N LYS A 211 23.24 5.53 19.54
CA LYS A 211 22.15 6.15 18.80
C LYS A 211 22.52 6.34 17.34
N TYR A 212 21.82 5.66 16.43
CA TYR A 212 21.96 5.84 14.98
C TYR A 212 20.78 6.61 14.40
N ARG A 213 21.03 7.45 13.40
CA ARG A 213 20.00 8.15 12.61
C ARG A 213 20.36 8.05 11.13
N LEU A 214 19.39 7.70 10.28
CA LEU A 214 19.57 7.48 8.86
C LEU A 214 18.49 8.23 8.06
N PHE A 215 18.89 8.95 7.02
CA PHE A 215 17.97 9.46 5.99
C PHE A 215 18.64 9.60 4.62
N ALA A 216 17.88 9.29 3.56
CA ALA A 216 18.21 9.69 2.19
C ALA A 216 17.64 11.10 1.96
N HIS A 217 18.47 12.05 1.52
CA HIS A 217 18.09 13.46 1.54
C HIS A 217 16.98 13.75 0.52
N LYS A 218 15.82 14.28 0.97
CA LYS A 218 14.64 14.45 0.11
C LYS A 218 14.79 15.57 -0.93
N LEU A 219 15.44 16.69 -0.56
CA LEU A 219 15.75 17.79 -1.50
C LEU A 219 16.95 17.50 -2.40
N HIS A 220 18.09 17.13 -1.81
CA HIS A 220 19.32 16.82 -2.54
C HIS A 220 19.38 15.32 -2.82
N VAL A 221 18.74 14.88 -3.89
CA VAL A 221 18.53 13.44 -4.16
C VAL A 221 19.81 12.60 -4.25
N ASN A 222 20.96 13.24 -4.56
CA ASN A 222 22.28 12.61 -4.59
C ASN A 222 22.92 12.42 -3.21
N GLN A 223 22.30 12.88 -2.12
CA GLN A 223 22.88 12.86 -0.76
C GLN A 223 22.14 11.89 0.16
N ALA A 224 22.88 11.25 1.05
CA ALA A 224 22.33 10.55 2.22
C ALA A 224 23.24 10.70 3.43
N ILE A 225 22.66 10.56 4.62
CA ILE A 225 23.34 10.87 5.89
C ILE A 225 23.13 9.73 6.86
N VAL A 226 24.23 9.29 7.49
CA VAL A 226 24.20 8.39 8.65
C VAL A 226 24.88 9.09 9.80
N ASP A 227 24.18 9.25 10.91
CA ASP A 227 24.73 9.84 12.12
C ASP A 227 24.75 8.82 13.26
N LEU A 228 25.85 8.80 14.00
CA LEU A 228 26.12 7.93 15.13
C LEU A 228 26.51 8.80 16.33
N THR A 229 25.78 8.63 17.43
CA THR A 229 26.19 9.11 18.74
C THR A 229 26.55 7.94 19.64
N VAL A 230 27.72 8.00 20.27
CA VAL A 230 28.21 7.00 21.23
C VAL A 230 28.49 7.66 22.57
N VAL A 231 27.94 7.11 23.65
CA VAL A 231 28.31 7.50 25.03
C VAL A 231 28.95 6.29 25.73
N PRO A 232 30.26 6.28 25.93
CA PRO A 232 30.98 5.15 26.52
C PRO A 232 30.90 5.18 28.06
N SER A 233 30.86 4.01 28.72
CA SER A 233 30.86 3.91 30.19
C SER A 233 32.27 3.98 30.80
N ILE A 234 33.32 3.87 29.98
CA ILE A 234 34.72 3.83 30.39
C ILE A 234 35.57 4.66 29.42
N ASP A 235 36.77 5.01 29.85
CA ASP A 235 37.81 5.49 28.95
C ASP A 235 38.33 4.31 28.12
N SER A 236 38.37 4.46 26.79
CA SER A 236 38.83 3.40 25.89
C SER A 236 39.34 3.97 24.57
N GLU A 237 40.13 3.17 23.85
CA GLU A 237 40.43 3.41 22.44
C GLU A 237 39.62 2.43 21.59
N ALA A 238 39.10 2.90 20.47
CA ALA A 238 38.35 2.10 19.52
C ALA A 238 38.63 2.58 18.09
N THR A 239 37.95 1.96 17.13
CA THR A 239 37.99 2.35 15.72
C THR A 239 36.57 2.54 15.22
N ILE A 240 36.32 3.66 14.54
CA ILE A 240 35.13 3.81 13.70
C ILE A 240 35.50 3.36 12.29
N VAL A 241 34.69 2.49 11.68
CA VAL A 241 34.93 2.04 10.31
C VAL A 241 33.80 2.50 9.39
N ASN A 242 34.17 3.35 8.43
CA ASN A 242 33.32 3.76 7.32
C ASN A 242 33.29 2.63 6.29
N VAL A 243 32.14 2.01 6.06
CA VAL A 243 32.01 0.84 5.17
C VAL A 243 31.08 1.16 3.99
N ILE A 244 31.56 0.91 2.78
CA ILE A 244 30.74 0.74 1.58
C ILE A 244 30.79 -0.75 1.25
N ASP A 245 29.67 -1.46 1.40
CA ASP A 245 29.64 -2.93 1.30
C ASP A 245 29.16 -3.42 -0.07
N GLY A 246 30.04 -4.14 -0.78
CA GLY A 246 29.78 -4.61 -2.12
C GLY A 246 28.78 -5.77 -2.23
N TYR A 247 28.37 -6.43 -1.14
CA TYR A 247 27.40 -7.53 -1.24
C TYR A 247 26.01 -7.09 -1.73
N SER A 248 25.67 -5.82 -1.55
CA SER A 248 24.43 -5.25 -2.09
C SER A 248 24.50 -4.93 -3.58
N ALA A 249 25.70 -4.89 -4.18
CA ALA A 249 25.91 -4.65 -5.62
C ALA A 249 25.60 -5.89 -6.49
N VAL A 250 24.45 -6.52 -6.27
CA VAL A 250 23.96 -7.66 -7.05
C VAL A 250 23.69 -7.23 -8.49
N ARG A 251 23.98 -8.10 -9.45
CA ARG A 251 23.80 -7.83 -10.89
C ARG A 251 24.53 -6.57 -11.38
N SER A 252 25.66 -6.28 -10.74
CA SER A 252 26.56 -5.20 -11.12
C SER A 252 27.99 -5.72 -11.26
N ASP A 253 28.66 -5.30 -12.33
CA ASP A 253 30.09 -5.44 -12.50
C ASP A 253 30.82 -4.36 -11.71
N PHE A 254 31.91 -4.76 -11.05
CA PHE A 254 32.82 -3.83 -10.41
C PHE A 254 33.57 -2.98 -11.45
N VAL A 255 33.72 -1.68 -11.17
CA VAL A 255 34.48 -0.76 -12.04
C VAL A 255 35.81 -0.37 -11.38
N LYS A 256 35.76 0.31 -10.23
CA LYS A 256 36.95 0.69 -9.46
C LYS A 256 36.58 1.09 -8.03
N PRO A 257 37.46 0.87 -7.04
CA PRO A 257 37.39 1.53 -5.76
C PRO A 257 38.32 2.75 -5.77
N GLY A 258 38.26 3.58 -4.74
CA GLY A 258 39.33 4.54 -4.51
C GLY A 258 39.20 5.32 -3.23
N GLU A 259 40.27 6.05 -2.93
CA GLU A 259 40.33 7.06 -1.89
C GLU A 259 40.87 8.33 -2.55
N ASP A 260 40.16 9.44 -2.36
CA ASP A 260 40.59 10.75 -2.85
C ASP A 260 41.46 11.48 -1.82
N ASP A 261 42.19 12.52 -2.26
CA ASP A 261 43.11 13.29 -1.41
C ASP A 261 42.43 13.93 -0.17
N ASP A 262 41.13 14.21 -0.25
CA ASP A 262 40.32 14.72 0.87
C ASP A 262 39.93 13.63 1.88
N GLY A 263 40.25 12.36 1.60
CA GLY A 263 39.95 11.21 2.43
C GLY A 263 38.60 10.54 2.14
N ALA A 264 37.88 10.99 1.12
CA ALA A 264 36.66 10.32 0.69
C ALA A 264 36.99 8.94 0.12
N ILE A 265 36.30 7.91 0.58
CA ILE A 265 36.32 6.61 -0.08
C ILE A 265 35.17 6.51 -1.07
N PHE A 266 35.39 5.79 -2.17
CA PHE A 266 34.34 5.52 -3.13
C PHE A 266 34.42 4.12 -3.72
N SER A 267 33.28 3.66 -4.23
CA SER A 267 33.16 2.46 -5.03
C SER A 267 32.30 2.75 -6.25
N ALA A 268 32.77 2.29 -7.41
CA ALA A 268 32.08 2.44 -8.68
C ALA A 268 31.67 1.06 -9.22
N VAL A 269 30.43 0.97 -9.65
CA VAL A 269 29.85 -0.25 -10.24
C VAL A 269 29.07 0.11 -11.50
N ARG A 270 28.80 -0.91 -12.31
CA ARG A 270 28.06 -0.79 -13.57
C ARG A 270 27.07 -1.96 -13.68
N PRO A 271 25.85 -1.77 -14.20
CA PRO A 271 24.93 -2.88 -14.40
C PRO A 271 25.53 -3.88 -15.38
N VAL A 272 25.37 -5.18 -15.11
CA VAL A 272 25.87 -6.23 -16.01
C VAL A 272 25.29 -6.03 -17.42
N GLY A 273 26.11 -6.19 -18.45
CA GLY A 273 25.67 -6.05 -19.84
C GLY A 273 25.43 -4.61 -20.33
N ILE A 274 25.55 -3.58 -19.47
CA ILE A 274 25.37 -2.17 -19.85
C ILE A 274 26.69 -1.38 -19.74
N ALA A 275 27.55 -1.52 -20.75
CA ALA A 275 28.92 -1.00 -20.73
C ALA A 275 29.06 0.53 -20.49
N ASN A 276 28.09 1.31 -20.93
CA ASN A 276 28.13 2.78 -20.91
C ASN A 276 27.49 3.41 -19.67
N VAL A 277 27.03 2.59 -18.71
CA VAL A 277 26.43 3.07 -17.47
C VAL A 277 27.38 2.84 -16.31
N THR A 278 27.58 3.83 -15.44
CA THR A 278 28.38 3.67 -14.22
C THR A 278 27.75 4.48 -13.10
N ALA A 279 27.63 3.86 -11.93
CA ALA A 279 27.23 4.49 -10.68
C ALA A 279 28.44 4.65 -9.76
N TYR A 280 28.50 5.78 -9.07
CA TYR A 280 29.50 6.10 -8.06
C TYR A 280 28.83 6.29 -6.72
N ILE A 281 29.36 5.63 -5.69
CA ILE A 281 29.00 5.85 -4.28
C ILE A 281 30.24 6.40 -3.58
N TYR A 282 30.15 7.63 -3.09
CA TYR A 282 31.16 8.31 -2.29
C TYR A 282 30.73 8.37 -0.83
N ALA A 283 31.67 8.22 0.09
CA ALA A 283 31.44 8.38 1.51
C ALA A 283 32.58 9.13 2.20
N GLN A 284 32.22 10.13 2.99
CA GLN A 284 33.11 10.88 3.86
C GLN A 284 32.63 10.80 5.31
N VAL A 285 33.55 10.90 6.27
CA VAL A 285 33.22 10.92 7.70
C VAL A 285 33.79 12.17 8.35
N ASN A 286 32.99 12.79 9.20
CA ASN A 286 33.41 13.86 10.10
C ASN A 286 32.82 13.62 11.49
N GLY A 287 33.33 14.29 12.53
CA GLY A 287 32.82 14.07 13.88
C GLY A 287 33.52 14.89 14.96
N SER A 288 33.32 14.49 16.21
CA SER A 288 33.97 15.07 17.38
C SER A 288 35.50 15.05 17.28
N LYS A 289 36.17 15.97 17.97
CA LYS A 289 37.65 16.09 17.99
C LYS A 289 38.38 14.82 18.46
N SER A 290 37.69 13.91 19.14
CA SER A 290 38.23 12.61 19.56
C SER A 290 38.43 11.62 18.40
N LEU A 291 37.80 11.86 17.25
CA LEU A 291 37.96 11.08 16.02
C LEU A 291 39.20 11.58 15.26
N ASP A 292 40.24 10.75 15.18
CA ASP A 292 41.51 11.14 14.58
C ASP A 292 41.51 10.92 13.05
N LEU A 293 40.89 11.88 12.34
CA LEU A 293 40.80 11.88 10.87
C LEU A 293 42.17 11.90 10.18
N SER A 294 43.25 12.30 10.87
CA SER A 294 44.61 12.32 10.29
C SER A 294 45.23 10.92 10.21
N ARG A 295 44.71 9.97 11.00
CA ARG A 295 45.15 8.58 11.06
C ARG A 295 44.19 7.61 10.36
N ARG A 296 43.25 8.14 9.57
CA ARG A 296 42.37 7.32 8.72
C ARG A 296 43.21 6.47 7.76
N LYS A 297 42.79 5.24 7.54
CA LYS A 297 43.46 4.32 6.60
C LYS A 297 42.48 3.31 6.03
N LEU A 298 42.70 2.89 4.78
CA LEU A 298 41.97 1.75 4.22
C LEU A 298 42.26 0.47 5.01
N VAL A 299 41.23 -0.35 5.18
CA VAL A 299 41.30 -1.66 5.84
C VAL A 299 40.62 -2.73 5.01
N HIS A 300 41.15 -3.95 5.09
CA HIS A 300 40.67 -5.12 4.36
C HIS A 300 40.57 -6.33 5.30
N GLY A 301 39.76 -7.33 4.92
CA GLY A 301 39.64 -8.58 5.67
C GLY A 301 39.00 -8.45 7.06
N LYS A 302 38.26 -7.37 7.30
CA LYS A 302 37.44 -7.21 8.51
C LYS A 302 36.19 -8.10 8.39
N PRO A 303 35.72 -8.72 9.49
CA PRO A 303 34.61 -9.68 9.43
C PRO A 303 33.28 -9.06 9.01
N TYR A 304 33.09 -7.75 9.24
CA TYR A 304 31.92 -6.95 8.84
C TYR A 304 32.12 -6.22 7.49
N VAL A 305 33.17 -6.54 6.72
CA VAL A 305 33.39 -6.03 5.36
C VAL A 305 33.44 -7.24 4.42
N HIS A 306 32.37 -7.45 3.67
CA HIS A 306 32.24 -8.66 2.86
C HIS A 306 33.20 -8.70 1.67
N THR A 307 33.51 -9.91 1.18
CA THR A 307 34.61 -10.20 0.22
C THR A 307 34.37 -9.76 -1.24
N ASN A 308 33.34 -8.97 -1.52
CA ASN A 308 33.07 -8.45 -2.85
C ASN A 308 34.09 -7.37 -3.26
N GLN A 309 34.49 -7.33 -4.54
CA GLN A 309 35.48 -6.37 -5.06
C GLN A 309 35.03 -4.91 -4.92
N SER A 310 33.73 -4.66 -4.93
CA SER A 310 33.14 -3.34 -4.73
C SER A 310 33.05 -2.91 -3.26
N SER A 311 33.47 -3.76 -2.31
CA SER A 311 33.58 -3.39 -0.90
C SER A 311 34.82 -2.53 -0.66
N ILE A 312 34.65 -1.42 0.06
CA ILE A 312 35.76 -0.60 0.54
C ILE A 312 35.48 -0.09 1.95
N ALA A 313 36.50 -0.05 2.80
CA ALA A 313 36.36 0.38 4.18
C ALA A 313 37.55 1.23 4.64
N GLN A 314 37.26 2.25 5.44
CA GLN A 314 38.25 3.16 6.02
C GLN A 314 38.11 3.16 7.55
N ALA A 315 39.19 2.79 8.23
CA ALA A 315 39.27 2.77 9.69
C ALA A 315 39.82 4.09 10.22
N ILE A 316 39.16 4.64 11.24
CA ILE A 316 39.50 5.91 11.86
C ILE A 316 39.61 5.70 13.38
N PRO A 317 40.80 5.85 13.97
CA PRO A 317 40.99 5.71 15.41
C PRO A 317 40.16 6.74 16.19
N ILE A 318 39.63 6.33 17.33
CA ILE A 318 38.84 7.20 18.21
C ILE A 318 39.20 6.97 19.68
N LYS A 319 39.24 8.06 20.46
CA LYS A 319 39.43 8.01 21.91
C LYS A 319 38.14 8.36 22.63
N PHE A 320 37.70 7.45 23.49
CA PHE A 320 36.54 7.61 24.32
C PHE A 320 36.93 8.06 25.72
N SER A 321 36.13 8.98 26.27
CA SER A 321 36.17 9.37 27.67
C SER A 321 34.82 9.05 28.31
N ALA A 322 34.85 8.40 29.47
CA ALA A 322 33.66 7.91 30.15
C ALA A 322 32.60 9.01 30.31
N GLY A 323 31.37 8.72 29.89
CA GLY A 323 30.22 9.63 29.98
C GLY A 323 30.23 10.81 29.00
N VAL A 324 31.24 10.95 28.14
CA VAL A 324 31.33 12.05 27.17
C VAL A 324 30.74 11.59 25.83
N PRO A 325 29.65 12.22 25.33
CA PRO A 325 29.09 11.90 24.03
C PRO A 325 30.07 12.21 22.89
N VAL A 326 30.15 11.28 21.94
CA VAL A 326 30.92 11.43 20.72
C VAL A 326 29.98 11.31 19.53
N HIS A 327 30.03 12.29 18.63
CA HIS A 327 29.21 12.34 17.43
C HIS A 327 30.07 12.06 16.21
N ILE A 328 29.58 11.17 15.34
CA ILE A 328 30.21 10.82 14.08
C ILE A 328 29.13 10.85 13.01
N THR A 329 29.36 11.59 11.93
CA THR A 329 28.45 11.65 10.80
C THR A 329 29.17 11.20 9.53
N LYS A 330 28.53 10.28 8.82
CA LYS A 330 28.90 9.83 7.48
C LYS A 330 28.02 10.53 6.45
N TYR A 331 28.66 11.13 5.47
CA TYR A 331 28.04 11.85 4.36
C TYR A 331 28.23 11.06 3.08
N VAL A 332 27.12 10.64 2.48
CA VAL A 332 27.11 9.81 1.27
C VAL A 332 26.70 10.65 0.08
N GLY A 333 27.41 10.48 -1.02
CA GLY A 333 27.07 11.03 -2.32
C GLY A 333 26.91 9.92 -3.35
N ALA A 334 25.84 9.95 -4.14
CA ALA A 334 25.55 8.93 -5.14
C ALA A 334 25.07 9.54 -6.45
N ALA A 335 25.57 9.03 -7.57
CA ALA A 335 25.09 9.39 -8.90
C ALA A 335 25.41 8.29 -9.92
N SER A 336 24.57 8.20 -10.94
CA SER A 336 24.73 7.31 -12.10
C SER A 336 24.71 8.12 -13.40
N SER A 337 25.39 7.62 -14.42
CA SER A 337 25.39 8.21 -15.75
C SER A 337 24.04 8.13 -16.47
N ASP A 338 23.04 7.45 -15.88
CA ASP A 338 21.66 7.49 -16.39
C ASP A 338 20.98 8.82 -16.14
N ALA A 339 21.36 9.52 -15.06
CA ALA A 339 20.76 10.78 -14.67
C ALA A 339 21.75 11.96 -14.77
N PHE A 340 23.05 11.72 -14.69
CA PHE A 340 24.06 12.79 -14.60
C PHE A 340 25.22 12.56 -15.56
N ASP A 341 25.56 13.56 -16.37
CA ASP A 341 26.62 13.45 -17.39
C ASP A 341 27.99 13.08 -16.80
N ASP A 342 28.31 13.58 -15.61
CA ASP A 342 29.53 13.26 -14.85
C ASP A 342 29.15 12.71 -13.47
N PRO A 343 28.84 11.41 -13.36
CA PRO A 343 28.37 10.83 -12.11
C PRO A 343 29.47 10.76 -11.04
N GLU A 344 30.74 10.61 -11.43
CA GLU A 344 31.86 10.60 -10.48
C GLU A 344 31.97 11.94 -9.77
N LYS A 345 32.02 13.04 -10.53
CA LYS A 345 32.04 14.39 -9.98
C LYS A 345 30.78 14.71 -9.19
N THR A 346 29.60 14.31 -9.68
CA THR A 346 28.32 14.58 -9.03
C THR A 346 28.25 13.89 -7.67
N ALA A 347 28.59 12.61 -7.58
CA ALA A 347 28.61 11.85 -6.33
C ALA A 347 29.65 12.41 -5.35
N LYS A 348 30.88 12.67 -5.82
CA LYS A 348 31.94 13.27 -5.00
C LYS A 348 31.49 14.61 -4.41
N GLU A 349 31.00 15.51 -5.24
CA GLU A 349 30.56 16.84 -4.84
C GLU A 349 29.35 16.80 -3.90
N ALA A 350 28.41 15.86 -4.11
CA ALA A 350 27.28 15.66 -3.22
C ALA A 350 27.74 15.29 -1.80
N SER A 351 28.67 14.34 -1.66
CA SER A 351 29.23 13.94 -0.37
C SER A 351 29.99 15.09 0.31
N ARG A 352 30.80 15.83 -0.46
CA ARG A 352 31.62 16.96 0.01
C ARG A 352 30.73 18.10 0.52
N LYS A 353 29.75 18.53 -0.28
CA LYS A 353 28.81 19.60 0.11
C LYS A 353 28.04 19.24 1.37
N ALA A 354 27.52 18.02 1.45
CA ALA A 354 26.78 17.57 2.63
C ALA A 354 27.67 17.62 3.89
N MET A 355 28.94 17.20 3.78
CA MET A 355 29.91 17.29 4.86
C MET A 355 30.23 18.74 5.28
N GLU A 356 30.37 19.65 4.30
CA GLU A 356 30.62 21.08 4.55
C GLU A 356 29.44 21.79 5.20
N GLU A 357 28.21 21.42 4.83
CA GLU A 357 26.99 21.92 5.44
C GLU A 357 26.80 21.37 6.86
N GLY A 358 27.15 20.11 7.06
CA GLY A 358 27.04 19.38 8.32
C GLY A 358 25.65 18.77 8.56
N TYR A 359 25.59 17.86 9.54
CA TYR A 359 24.39 17.11 9.91
C TYR A 359 23.17 17.99 10.16
N GLU A 360 23.32 19.03 11.00
CA GLU A 360 22.19 19.85 11.46
C GLU A 360 21.49 20.59 10.31
N LYS A 361 22.25 21.15 9.36
CA LYS A 361 21.68 21.84 8.20
C LYS A 361 21.08 20.87 7.18
N SER A 362 21.73 19.71 7.00
CA SER A 362 21.23 18.62 6.16
C SER A 362 19.88 18.11 6.69
N LEU A 363 19.79 17.86 8.00
CA LEU A 363 18.55 17.45 8.66
C LEU A 363 17.45 18.52 8.49
N LEU A 364 17.77 19.79 8.74
CA LEU A 364 16.78 20.86 8.64
C LEU A 364 16.22 21.02 7.22
N SER A 365 17.06 20.96 6.19
CA SER A 365 16.62 21.08 4.80
C SER A 365 15.89 19.82 4.32
N HIS A 366 16.29 18.64 4.77
CA HIS A 366 15.58 17.38 4.57
C HIS A 366 14.15 17.41 5.15
N VAL A 367 14.01 17.78 6.42
CA VAL A 367 12.71 17.88 7.11
C VAL A 367 11.81 18.93 6.47
N LYS A 368 12.37 20.06 6.03
CA LYS A 368 11.62 21.08 5.29
C LYS A 368 11.06 20.54 3.99
N GLU A 369 11.84 19.76 3.25
CA GLU A 369 11.35 19.16 2.01
C GLU A 369 10.29 18.09 2.28
N TRP A 370 10.43 17.26 3.33
CA TRP A 370 9.36 16.34 3.71
C TRP A 370 8.07 17.03 4.13
N GLN A 371 8.15 18.16 4.83
CA GLN A 371 6.96 18.96 5.12
C GLN A 371 6.33 19.54 3.83
N SER A 372 7.14 19.92 2.84
CA SER A 372 6.65 20.41 1.54
C SER A 372 6.04 19.29 0.69
N VAL A 373 6.62 18.09 0.71
CA VAL A 373 6.20 16.95 -0.13
C VAL A 373 5.03 16.19 0.50
N MET A 374 4.98 16.10 1.82
CA MET A 374 3.96 15.39 2.57
C MET A 374 3.47 16.27 3.74
N PRO A 375 2.75 17.37 3.46
CA PRO A 375 2.20 18.24 4.50
C PRO A 375 1.16 17.50 5.35
N SER A 376 0.88 17.98 6.57
CA SER A 376 0.10 17.20 7.54
C SER A 376 -1.35 16.94 7.10
N ASP A 377 -1.90 17.79 6.24
CA ASP A 377 -3.23 17.67 5.64
C ASP A 377 -3.25 16.84 4.34
N SER A 378 -2.11 16.34 3.87
CA SER A 378 -2.03 15.44 2.68
C SER A 378 -2.32 13.97 3.01
N VAL A 379 -2.67 13.68 4.25
CA VAL A 379 -3.00 12.34 4.75
C VAL A 379 -4.37 12.37 5.44
N ASP A 380 -5.12 11.28 5.31
CA ASP A 380 -6.42 11.14 5.98
C ASP A 380 -6.24 11.10 7.50
N SER A 381 -7.21 11.66 8.24
CA SER A 381 -7.18 11.68 9.70
C SER A 381 -8.50 11.18 10.29
N TYR A 382 -8.40 10.17 11.15
CA TYR A 382 -9.49 9.59 11.92
C TYR A 382 -9.62 10.21 13.32
N ALA A 383 -8.81 11.22 13.63
CA ALA A 383 -8.79 11.85 14.94
C ALA A 383 -10.00 12.77 15.13
N PHE A 384 -10.51 12.83 16.36
CA PHE A 384 -11.58 13.76 16.70
C PHE A 384 -11.11 15.21 16.53
N PRO A 385 -11.91 16.09 15.92
CA PRO A 385 -11.50 17.46 15.61
C PRO A 385 -11.24 18.33 16.86
N ASP A 386 -11.85 18.00 18.00
CA ASP A 386 -11.80 18.82 19.20
C ASP A 386 -10.49 18.67 19.99
N ASN A 387 -9.87 17.49 19.95
CA ASN A 387 -8.73 17.15 20.81
C ASN A 387 -7.62 16.32 20.11
N ASN A 388 -7.79 16.01 18.82
CA ASN A 388 -6.86 15.21 18.02
C ASN A 388 -6.61 13.76 18.53
N THR A 389 -7.45 13.25 19.42
CA THR A 389 -7.37 11.85 19.87
C THR A 389 -8.03 10.90 18.86
N LEU A 390 -7.46 9.71 18.67
CA LEU A 390 -8.11 8.61 17.96
C LEU A 390 -9.19 7.95 18.82
N PRO A 391 -10.28 7.42 18.20
CA PRO A 391 -11.19 6.50 18.85
C PRO A 391 -10.44 5.30 19.47
N ASP A 392 -10.92 4.82 20.62
CA ASP A 392 -10.42 3.59 21.27
C ASP A 392 -10.93 2.34 20.53
N ASP A 393 -10.42 2.17 19.31
CA ASP A 393 -10.72 1.08 18.39
C ASP A 393 -9.45 0.71 17.63
N GLU A 394 -9.01 -0.56 17.77
CA GLU A 394 -7.79 -1.08 17.14
C GLU A 394 -7.81 -0.94 15.61
N TYR A 395 -8.97 -1.14 14.97
CA TYR A 395 -9.10 -1.02 13.52
C TYR A 395 -8.92 0.44 13.07
N ILE A 396 -9.38 1.41 13.87
CA ILE A 396 -9.21 2.84 13.58
C ILE A 396 -7.76 3.28 13.83
N ILE A 397 -7.11 2.75 14.87
CA ILE A 397 -5.68 2.98 15.12
C ILE A 397 -4.87 2.47 13.94
N ASP A 398 -5.10 1.23 13.49
CA ASP A 398 -4.42 0.67 12.32
C ASP A 398 -4.73 1.46 11.05
N SER A 399 -5.98 1.87 10.81
CA SER A 399 -6.36 2.73 9.68
C SER A 399 -5.60 4.05 9.68
N SER A 400 -5.40 4.64 10.86
CA SER A 400 -4.67 5.92 11.02
C SER A 400 -3.18 5.76 10.72
N ILE A 401 -2.56 4.66 11.15
CA ILE A 401 -1.16 4.34 10.83
C ILE A 401 -1.03 4.12 9.32
N ILE A 402 -1.90 3.31 8.74
CA ILE A 402 -1.88 2.93 7.31
C ILE A 402 -2.09 4.14 6.40
N ALA A 403 -2.94 5.10 6.78
CA ALA A 403 -3.10 6.36 6.03
C ALA A 403 -1.75 7.09 5.87
N VAL A 404 -0.94 7.12 6.94
CA VAL A 404 0.40 7.74 6.93
C VAL A 404 1.39 6.87 6.16
N THR A 405 1.50 5.57 6.50
CA THR A 405 2.53 4.70 5.94
C THR A 405 2.34 4.46 4.45
N ASN A 406 1.11 4.25 3.97
CA ASN A 406 0.83 4.11 2.54
C ASN A 406 1.34 5.33 1.76
N THR A 407 0.99 6.53 2.24
CA THR A 407 1.38 7.78 1.57
C THR A 407 2.89 7.99 1.62
N TYR A 408 3.52 7.74 2.76
CA TYR A 408 4.97 7.85 2.92
C TYR A 408 5.74 6.89 2.01
N TYR A 409 5.38 5.60 2.00
CA TYR A 409 6.11 4.58 1.24
C TYR A 409 5.98 4.76 -0.27
N LEU A 410 4.87 5.32 -0.75
CA LEU A 410 4.76 5.75 -2.15
C LEU A 410 5.63 6.99 -2.39
N LEU A 411 5.52 8.03 -1.55
CA LEU A 411 6.25 9.29 -1.74
C LEU A 411 7.76 9.17 -1.62
N GLN A 412 8.30 8.26 -0.78
CA GLN A 412 9.75 8.06 -0.71
C GLN A 412 10.35 7.55 -2.03
N ASN A 413 9.54 6.99 -2.93
CA ASN A 413 9.93 6.53 -4.26
C ASN A 413 9.72 7.60 -5.36
N THR A 414 9.36 8.83 -4.97
CA THR A 414 9.17 9.96 -5.90
C THR A 414 10.15 11.10 -5.62
N VAL A 415 10.41 11.94 -6.62
CA VAL A 415 11.26 13.13 -6.47
C VAL A 415 10.39 14.38 -6.49
N GLY A 416 10.40 15.14 -5.39
CA GLY A 416 9.62 16.36 -5.24
C GLY A 416 10.04 17.47 -6.22
N LYS A 417 9.16 18.43 -6.48
CA LYS A 417 9.41 19.51 -7.43
C LYS A 417 10.65 20.35 -7.10
N ASN A 418 10.88 20.64 -5.82
CA ASN A 418 12.06 21.40 -5.40
C ASN A 418 13.33 20.59 -5.64
N ALA A 419 13.29 19.29 -5.40
CA ALA A 419 14.39 18.38 -5.65
C ALA A 419 14.70 18.25 -7.16
N GLN A 420 13.69 18.15 -8.02
CA GLN A 420 13.86 18.18 -9.49
C GLN A 420 14.56 19.48 -9.95
N LYS A 421 14.17 20.63 -9.38
CA LYS A 421 14.84 21.92 -9.63
C LYS A 421 16.28 21.92 -9.11
N ALA A 422 16.54 21.34 -7.94
CA ALA A 422 17.87 21.31 -7.33
C ALA A 422 18.89 20.52 -8.16
N VAL A 423 18.46 19.53 -8.93
CA VAL A 423 19.32 18.76 -9.86
C VAL A 423 19.35 19.31 -11.29
N SER A 424 18.86 20.54 -11.50
CA SER A 424 19.02 21.30 -12.75
C SER A 424 18.58 20.56 -14.03
N GLY A 425 17.49 19.80 -13.95
CA GLY A 425 16.90 19.14 -15.13
C GLY A 425 17.44 17.74 -15.44
N ALA A 426 18.26 17.14 -14.57
CA ALA A 426 18.57 15.72 -14.64
C ALA A 426 17.26 14.88 -14.70
N PRO A 427 17.19 13.79 -15.49
CA PRO A 427 15.98 12.99 -15.68
C PRO A 427 15.70 12.09 -14.47
N VAL A 428 15.52 12.68 -13.29
CA VAL A 428 15.28 11.95 -12.03
C VAL A 428 13.79 11.68 -11.76
N ASN A 429 12.91 11.95 -12.73
CA ASN A 429 11.45 11.80 -12.60
C ASN A 429 10.83 10.99 -13.76
N VAL A 430 11.55 9.97 -14.25
CA VAL A 430 11.18 9.21 -15.46
C VAL A 430 11.19 7.68 -15.28
N ASP A 431 11.35 7.16 -14.04
CA ASP A 431 11.56 5.71 -13.78
C ASP A 431 10.37 4.97 -13.14
N SER A 432 9.21 5.64 -12.97
CA SER A 432 8.03 5.09 -12.26
C SER A 432 8.34 4.55 -10.85
N ILE A 433 7.42 3.75 -10.29
CA ILE A 433 7.55 3.03 -9.01
C ILE A 433 7.41 1.53 -9.30
N SER A 434 8.40 0.73 -8.91
CA SER A 434 8.36 -0.74 -8.99
C SER A 434 7.61 -1.35 -7.81
N VAL A 435 7.22 -2.62 -7.91
CA VAL A 435 6.49 -3.35 -6.86
C VAL A 435 7.20 -3.27 -5.49
N GLY A 436 8.53 -3.41 -5.47
CA GLY A 436 9.36 -3.30 -4.27
C GLY A 436 9.93 -1.90 -3.97
N GLY A 437 9.64 -0.91 -4.82
CA GLY A 437 10.27 0.41 -4.78
C GLY A 437 11.79 0.36 -4.97
N LEU A 438 12.49 1.36 -4.41
CA LEU A 438 13.95 1.50 -4.47
C LEU A 438 14.68 0.83 -3.29
N THR A 439 13.98 0.04 -2.46
CA THR A 439 14.55 -0.56 -1.24
C THR A 439 14.55 -2.09 -1.28
N SER A 440 14.10 -2.69 -2.37
CA SER A 440 14.04 -4.14 -2.59
C SER A 440 14.22 -4.46 -4.08
N ASP A 441 14.75 -5.64 -4.39
CA ASP A 441 14.82 -6.16 -5.75
C ASP A 441 13.69 -7.16 -6.07
N SER A 442 12.64 -7.19 -5.24
CA SER A 442 11.40 -7.92 -5.52
C SER A 442 10.88 -7.60 -6.93
N TYR A 443 10.36 -8.62 -7.61
CA TYR A 443 9.90 -8.50 -9.00
C TYR A 443 10.96 -7.94 -9.97
N ALA A 444 12.25 -8.17 -9.69
CA ALA A 444 13.36 -7.63 -10.47
C ALA A 444 13.34 -6.08 -10.59
N GLY A 445 12.63 -5.40 -9.69
CA GLY A 445 12.38 -3.96 -9.76
C GLY A 445 11.63 -3.53 -11.02
N LEU A 446 10.91 -4.44 -11.70
CA LEU A 446 10.17 -4.14 -12.91
C LEU A 446 8.93 -3.29 -12.62
N ILE A 447 8.49 -2.54 -13.64
CA ILE A 447 7.29 -1.71 -13.63
C ILE A 447 6.15 -2.48 -14.28
N PHE A 448 5.03 -2.56 -13.56
CA PHE A 448 3.80 -3.27 -13.94
C PHE A 448 2.63 -2.29 -14.05
N TRP A 449 1.45 -2.79 -14.46
CA TRP A 449 0.17 -2.09 -14.31
C TRP A 449 -0.14 -1.68 -12.86
N ASP A 450 0.46 -2.34 -11.86
CA ASP A 450 0.46 -1.96 -10.44
C ASP A 450 0.69 -0.47 -10.22
N ALA A 451 1.67 0.10 -10.93
CA ALA A 451 2.01 1.51 -10.82
C ALA A 451 0.84 2.39 -11.29
N ASP A 452 0.21 2.03 -12.41
CA ASP A 452 -0.81 2.82 -13.09
C ASP A 452 -2.20 2.69 -12.45
N LEU A 453 -2.59 1.49 -12.00
CA LEU A 453 -3.96 1.21 -11.51
C LEU A 453 -4.08 1.15 -9.98
N PHE A 454 -3.00 0.76 -9.28
CA PHE A 454 -3.06 0.57 -7.82
C PHE A 454 -2.32 1.67 -7.06
N MET A 455 -1.10 2.03 -7.48
CA MET A 455 -0.30 3.05 -6.79
C MET A 455 -0.67 4.48 -7.18
N GLN A 456 -0.84 4.75 -8.48
CA GLN A 456 -1.06 6.11 -8.98
C GLN A 456 -2.39 6.73 -8.52
N PRO A 457 -3.55 6.05 -8.54
CA PRO A 457 -4.82 6.75 -8.32
C PRO A 457 -4.92 7.39 -6.93
N GLY A 458 -4.55 6.65 -5.87
CA GLY A 458 -4.53 7.19 -4.51
C GLY A 458 -3.53 8.34 -4.37
N LEU A 459 -2.33 8.19 -4.95
CA LEU A 459 -1.29 9.20 -4.86
C LEU A 459 -1.59 10.47 -5.67
N THR A 460 -2.05 10.34 -6.92
CA THR A 460 -2.29 11.48 -7.82
C THR A 460 -3.42 12.37 -7.33
N THR A 461 -4.37 11.84 -6.56
CA THR A 461 -5.44 12.69 -5.98
C THR A 461 -4.88 13.74 -5.02
N SER A 462 -3.82 13.44 -4.28
CA SER A 462 -3.25 14.32 -3.25
C SER A 462 -1.89 14.92 -3.62
N HIS A 463 -1.15 14.25 -4.52
CA HIS A 463 0.19 14.64 -4.94
C HIS A 463 0.37 14.53 -6.48
N PRO A 464 -0.42 15.26 -7.31
CA PRO A 464 -0.35 15.13 -8.77
C PRO A 464 1.06 15.30 -9.36
N GLU A 465 1.87 16.20 -8.80
CA GLU A 465 3.23 16.47 -9.28
C GLU A 465 4.20 15.31 -8.98
N ALA A 466 4.03 14.62 -7.84
CA ALA A 466 4.86 13.46 -7.48
C ALA A 466 4.43 12.21 -8.26
N ALA A 467 3.11 12.00 -8.40
CA ALA A 467 2.53 10.90 -9.15
C ALA A 467 2.86 10.97 -10.66
N GLN A 468 3.14 12.16 -11.19
CA GLN A 468 3.52 12.35 -12.60
C GLN A 468 4.77 11.56 -13.01
N ARG A 469 5.60 11.09 -12.07
CA ARG A 469 6.69 10.14 -12.36
C ARG A 469 6.21 8.91 -13.15
N ILE A 470 5.04 8.40 -12.79
CA ILE A 470 4.47 7.17 -13.34
C ILE A 470 4.07 7.42 -14.81
N THR A 471 3.38 8.52 -15.08
CA THR A 471 3.01 8.89 -16.45
C THR A 471 4.21 9.31 -17.28
N ASN A 472 5.18 10.03 -16.71
CA ASN A 472 6.45 10.39 -17.36
C ASN A 472 7.26 9.16 -17.80
N TYR A 473 7.23 8.07 -17.03
CA TYR A 473 7.84 6.80 -17.43
C TYR A 473 7.19 6.25 -18.70
N ARG A 474 5.85 6.23 -18.77
CA ARG A 474 5.13 5.77 -19.96
C ARG A 474 5.43 6.67 -21.17
N VAL A 475 5.50 7.99 -20.98
CA VAL A 475 5.97 8.93 -22.01
C VAL A 475 7.38 8.58 -22.49
N ALA A 476 8.31 8.32 -21.57
CA ALA A 476 9.68 7.97 -21.91
C ALA A 476 9.80 6.63 -22.66
N LYS A 477 8.87 5.69 -22.47
CA LYS A 477 8.83 4.38 -23.15
C LYS A 477 7.94 4.36 -24.39
N TYR A 478 7.18 5.41 -24.68
CA TYR A 478 6.21 5.44 -25.77
C TYR A 478 6.81 5.14 -27.15
N ASP A 479 8.00 5.66 -27.44
CA ASP A 479 8.70 5.37 -28.70
C ASP A 479 9.08 3.88 -28.83
N GLN A 480 9.43 3.23 -27.72
CA GLN A 480 9.65 1.79 -27.73
C GLN A 480 8.33 1.01 -27.85
N ALA A 481 7.26 1.45 -27.18
CA ALA A 481 5.94 0.83 -27.28
C ALA A 481 5.39 0.82 -28.72
N LYS A 482 5.65 1.87 -29.51
CA LYS A 482 5.35 1.87 -30.95
C LYS A 482 6.18 0.83 -31.71
N LYS A 483 7.47 0.70 -31.41
CA LYS A 483 8.35 -0.31 -32.04
C LYS A 483 7.95 -1.73 -31.66
N ASN A 484 7.41 -1.93 -30.46
CA ASN A 484 6.93 -3.22 -29.98
C ASN A 484 5.80 -3.79 -30.85
N ILE A 485 5.03 -2.96 -31.57
CA ILE A 485 4.02 -3.43 -32.53
C ILE A 485 4.63 -4.39 -33.57
N ALA A 486 5.88 -4.14 -33.99
CA ALA A 486 6.57 -4.99 -34.96
C ALA A 486 6.94 -6.38 -34.42
N THR A 487 6.77 -6.65 -33.13
CA THR A 487 7.02 -7.97 -32.52
C THR A 487 5.80 -8.87 -32.51
N SER A 488 4.67 -8.45 -33.09
CA SER A 488 3.42 -9.25 -33.16
C SER A 488 3.61 -10.63 -33.79
N PHE A 489 4.66 -10.81 -34.61
CA PHE A 489 5.04 -12.11 -35.15
C PHE A 489 5.33 -13.17 -34.09
N ALA A 490 5.64 -12.75 -32.86
CA ALA A 490 5.92 -13.62 -31.74
C ALA A 490 4.64 -14.27 -31.19
N GLY A 491 3.48 -13.59 -31.25
CA GLY A 491 2.23 -14.12 -30.71
C GLY A 491 1.22 -14.58 -31.77
N SER A 492 -0.01 -14.86 -31.30
CA SER A 492 -1.18 -15.18 -32.12
C SER A 492 -1.57 -14.03 -33.06
N GLN A 493 -1.06 -12.83 -32.79
CA GLN A 493 -1.32 -11.60 -33.55
C GLN A 493 -0.40 -11.42 -34.78
N ASN A 494 0.36 -12.45 -35.19
CA ASN A 494 1.31 -12.37 -36.31
C ASN A 494 0.69 -12.02 -37.68
N LYS A 495 -0.62 -12.21 -37.85
CA LYS A 495 -1.39 -11.84 -39.05
C LYS A 495 -2.24 -10.59 -38.84
N THR A 496 -2.23 -10.02 -37.64
CA THR A 496 -2.95 -8.78 -37.35
C THR A 496 -2.19 -7.61 -37.97
N LYS A 497 -2.90 -6.84 -38.81
CA LYS A 497 -2.39 -5.57 -39.31
C LYS A 497 -2.73 -4.49 -38.30
N PHE A 498 -1.71 -4.03 -37.57
CA PHE A 498 -1.84 -2.89 -36.68
C PHE A 498 -1.70 -1.57 -37.45
N SER A 499 -2.40 -0.56 -36.95
CA SER A 499 -2.32 0.82 -37.38
C SER A 499 -0.93 1.39 -37.10
N ASP A 500 -0.42 2.27 -37.97
CA ASP A 500 0.91 2.88 -37.83
C ASP A 500 1.05 3.70 -36.53
N SER A 501 -0.09 4.15 -35.97
CA SER A 501 -0.20 4.89 -34.72
C SER A 501 -0.44 4.01 -33.50
N ALA A 502 -0.54 2.68 -33.62
CA ALA A 502 -0.70 1.80 -32.46
C ALA A 502 0.58 1.75 -31.62
N ALA A 503 0.44 1.49 -30.32
CA ALA A 503 1.55 1.25 -29.42
C ALA A 503 1.16 0.18 -28.41
N VAL A 504 2.10 -0.73 -28.08
CA VAL A 504 1.90 -1.79 -27.08
C VAL A 504 3.02 -1.75 -26.04
N TYR A 505 2.63 -1.62 -24.79
CA TYR A 505 3.52 -1.73 -23.65
C TYR A 505 3.61 -3.20 -23.20
N PRO A 506 4.80 -3.66 -22.75
CA PRO A 506 4.97 -5.01 -22.23
C PRO A 506 4.35 -5.17 -20.84
N TRP A 507 4.02 -6.41 -20.47
CA TRP A 507 3.54 -6.79 -19.13
C TRP A 507 4.39 -6.23 -18.00
N THR A 508 5.69 -6.48 -18.10
CA THR A 508 6.70 -5.94 -17.19
C THR A 508 7.67 -5.08 -18.00
N SER A 509 8.11 -3.98 -17.40
CA SER A 509 8.95 -3.02 -18.10
C SER A 509 10.11 -2.55 -17.22
N GLY A 510 11.31 -2.50 -17.82
CA GLY A 510 12.55 -2.04 -17.17
C GLY A 510 13.20 -0.90 -17.93
N ARG A 511 14.53 -0.98 -18.12
CA ARG A 511 15.34 0.03 -18.83
C ARG A 511 14.87 0.28 -20.26
N PHE A 512 14.64 -0.78 -21.04
CA PHE A 512 14.38 -0.62 -22.48
C PHE A 512 12.89 -0.50 -22.82
N GLY A 513 11.99 -1.13 -22.05
CA GLY A 513 10.55 -1.16 -22.34
C GLY A 513 10.17 -1.97 -23.59
N ASN A 514 11.04 -2.87 -24.01
CA ASN A 514 10.78 -3.83 -25.09
C ASN A 514 10.02 -5.06 -24.58
N CYS A 515 9.40 -5.81 -25.50
CA CYS A 515 8.83 -7.11 -25.18
C CYS A 515 9.96 -8.11 -24.84
N THR A 516 9.83 -8.80 -23.71
CA THR A 516 10.79 -9.81 -23.23
C THR A 516 10.08 -11.07 -22.74
N ALA A 517 10.82 -12.07 -22.26
CA ALA A 517 10.25 -13.31 -21.74
C ALA A 517 9.63 -13.13 -20.34
N THR A 518 10.07 -12.13 -19.57
CA THR A 518 9.38 -11.72 -18.33
C THR A 518 8.32 -10.63 -18.58
N GLY A 519 8.41 -9.91 -19.70
CA GLY A 519 7.47 -8.86 -20.10
C GLY A 519 6.93 -9.08 -21.52
N PRO A 520 6.11 -10.11 -21.77
CA PRO A 520 5.49 -10.30 -23.08
C PRO A 520 4.58 -9.11 -23.42
N CYS A 521 4.48 -8.78 -24.72
CA CYS A 521 3.51 -7.80 -25.22
C CYS A 521 2.26 -8.47 -25.83
N TRP A 522 2.34 -9.76 -26.12
CA TRP A 522 1.34 -10.51 -26.87
C TRP A 522 0.97 -11.78 -26.12
N ASP A 523 -0.26 -12.18 -26.33
CA ASP A 523 -0.89 -13.40 -25.82
C ASP A 523 -0.91 -13.53 -24.28
N TYR A 524 -0.98 -12.39 -23.60
CA TYR A 524 -0.98 -12.27 -22.16
C TYR A 524 -1.85 -11.07 -21.74
N GLU A 525 -1.53 -10.38 -20.65
CA GLU A 525 -2.31 -9.29 -20.05
C GLU A 525 -2.34 -8.01 -20.91
N TYR A 526 -3.23 -7.94 -21.90
CA TYR A 526 -3.39 -6.75 -22.73
C TYR A 526 -3.99 -5.55 -21.98
N HIS A 527 -4.77 -5.80 -20.92
CA HIS A 527 -5.48 -4.75 -20.17
C HIS A 527 -4.56 -3.65 -19.63
N LEU A 528 -3.30 -3.96 -19.30
CA LEU A 528 -2.32 -2.98 -18.81
C LEU A 528 -2.24 -1.72 -19.67
N ASN A 529 -2.48 -1.84 -20.98
CA ASN A 529 -2.44 -0.72 -21.91
C ASN A 529 -3.61 0.25 -21.64
N GLY A 530 -4.80 -0.27 -21.37
CA GLY A 530 -5.96 0.52 -20.93
C GLY A 530 -5.78 1.08 -19.52
N ASP A 531 -5.14 0.34 -18.62
CA ASP A 531 -4.81 0.81 -17.27
C ASP A 531 -3.87 2.03 -17.29
N ILE A 532 -2.87 2.01 -18.17
CA ILE A 532 -2.05 3.18 -18.47
C ILE A 532 -2.96 4.34 -18.95
N GLY A 533 -3.90 4.07 -19.85
CA GLY A 533 -4.87 5.07 -20.32
C GLY A 533 -5.66 5.73 -19.18
N ILE A 534 -6.14 4.94 -18.22
CA ILE A 534 -6.81 5.44 -17.00
C ILE A 534 -5.86 6.35 -16.21
N SER A 535 -4.60 5.94 -16.03
CA SER A 535 -3.59 6.72 -15.30
C SER A 535 -3.32 8.07 -15.99
N LEU A 536 -3.24 8.11 -17.33
CA LEU A 536 -3.06 9.36 -18.10
C LEU A 536 -4.22 10.34 -17.88
N VAL A 537 -5.46 9.84 -17.86
CA VAL A 537 -6.65 10.66 -17.62
C VAL A 537 -6.70 11.15 -16.17
N ASN A 538 -6.42 10.28 -15.21
CA ASN A 538 -6.36 10.65 -13.79
C ASN A 538 -5.37 11.80 -13.56
N GLN A 539 -4.17 11.71 -14.16
CA GLN A 539 -3.16 12.77 -14.08
C GLN A 539 -3.68 14.10 -14.62
N TRP A 540 -4.42 14.10 -15.73
CA TRP A 540 -4.99 15.32 -16.30
C TRP A 540 -6.11 15.91 -15.44
N VAL A 541 -7.01 15.06 -14.94
CA VAL A 541 -8.15 15.50 -14.11
C VAL A 541 -7.65 16.10 -12.80
N THR A 542 -6.62 15.52 -12.16
CA THR A 542 -6.10 16.03 -10.87
C THR A 542 -5.19 17.23 -11.04
N SER A 543 -4.28 17.23 -12.02
CA SER A 543 -3.33 18.34 -12.22
C SER A 543 -3.93 19.58 -12.87
N GLY A 544 -4.91 19.40 -13.77
CA GLY A 544 -5.46 20.48 -14.60
C GLY A 544 -4.60 20.84 -15.82
N ASP A 545 -3.46 20.18 -16.03
CA ASP A 545 -2.53 20.47 -17.13
C ASP A 545 -3.05 19.96 -18.47
N THR A 546 -3.91 20.77 -19.08
CA THR A 546 -4.64 20.41 -20.31
C THR A 546 -3.73 20.44 -21.54
N ASP A 547 -2.74 21.33 -21.56
CA ASP A 547 -1.79 21.42 -22.67
C ASP A 547 -0.85 20.21 -22.65
N PHE A 548 -0.29 19.85 -21.48
CA PHE A 548 0.51 18.64 -21.35
C PHE A 548 -0.28 17.38 -21.71
N PHE A 549 -1.53 17.26 -21.24
CA PHE A 549 -2.38 16.14 -21.64
C PHE A 549 -2.55 16.09 -23.15
N LYS A 550 -2.95 17.19 -23.79
CA LYS A 550 -3.22 17.22 -25.24
C LYS A 550 -1.98 16.94 -26.08
N GLU A 551 -0.83 17.50 -25.71
CA GLU A 551 0.40 17.43 -26.51
C GLU A 551 1.21 16.15 -26.25
N THR A 552 1.13 15.59 -25.05
CA THR A 552 2.00 14.49 -24.61
C THR A 552 1.24 13.21 -24.28
N LEU A 553 0.13 13.29 -23.52
CA LEU A 553 -0.55 12.09 -23.01
C LEU A 553 -1.64 11.57 -23.96
N LEU A 554 -2.40 12.45 -24.60
CA LEU A 554 -3.45 12.11 -25.56
C LEU A 554 -2.93 11.30 -26.75
N PRO A 555 -1.74 11.59 -27.34
CA PRO A 555 -1.18 10.72 -28.38
C PRO A 555 -0.97 9.27 -27.91
N ILE A 556 -0.57 9.07 -26.65
CA ILE A 556 -0.40 7.73 -26.07
C ILE A 556 -1.77 7.07 -25.88
N TYR A 557 -2.74 7.79 -25.32
CA TYR A 557 -4.11 7.30 -25.14
C TYR A 557 -4.73 6.87 -26.48
N ASP A 558 -4.59 7.70 -27.52
CA ASP A 558 -5.06 7.40 -28.87
C ASP A 558 -4.34 6.19 -29.49
N SER A 559 -3.04 6.02 -29.23
CA SER A 559 -2.30 4.83 -29.65
C SER A 559 -2.79 3.55 -28.98
N VAL A 560 -3.15 3.61 -27.71
CA VAL A 560 -3.76 2.48 -26.98
C VAL A 560 -5.16 2.17 -27.52
N ALA A 561 -5.98 3.19 -27.78
CA ALA A 561 -7.29 3.01 -28.42
C ALA A 561 -7.16 2.34 -29.80
N ASN A 562 -6.16 2.75 -30.59
CA ASN A 562 -5.87 2.10 -31.87
C ASN A 562 -5.41 0.65 -31.70
N LEU A 563 -4.56 0.36 -30.69
CA LEU A 563 -4.16 -1.01 -30.36
C LEU A 563 -5.39 -1.89 -30.11
N PHE A 564 -6.31 -1.47 -29.24
CA PHE A 564 -7.51 -2.26 -28.94
C PHE A 564 -8.42 -2.44 -30.16
N ALA A 565 -8.63 -1.38 -30.95
CA ALA A 565 -9.39 -1.47 -32.19
C ALA A 565 -8.79 -2.48 -33.19
N ASP A 566 -7.46 -2.59 -33.23
CA ASP A 566 -6.76 -3.54 -34.11
C ASP A 566 -6.72 -4.98 -33.52
N LEU A 567 -6.68 -5.12 -32.19
CA LEU A 567 -6.72 -6.42 -31.49
C LEU A 567 -8.09 -7.09 -31.62
N LEU A 568 -9.18 -6.32 -31.44
CA LEU A 568 -10.55 -6.80 -31.49
C LEU A 568 -10.86 -7.40 -32.88
N LYS A 569 -11.32 -8.66 -32.90
CA LYS A 569 -11.72 -9.37 -34.12
C LYS A 569 -13.21 -9.68 -34.14
N PRO A 570 -13.85 -9.71 -35.33
CA PRO A 570 -15.23 -10.14 -35.44
C PRO A 570 -15.41 -11.59 -34.98
N ASN A 571 -16.42 -11.82 -34.15
CA ASN A 571 -16.91 -13.11 -33.69
C ASN A 571 -18.43 -13.16 -33.84
N GLY A 572 -18.91 -13.58 -35.02
CA GLY A 572 -20.32 -13.49 -35.35
C GLY A 572 -20.77 -12.04 -35.46
N SER A 573 -21.65 -11.59 -34.56
CA SER A 573 -22.12 -10.21 -34.47
C SER A 573 -21.38 -9.36 -33.44
N SER A 574 -20.48 -9.94 -32.64
CA SER A 574 -19.73 -9.23 -31.60
C SER A 574 -18.23 -9.19 -31.92
N TRP A 575 -17.46 -8.47 -31.09
CA TRP A 575 -16.01 -8.36 -31.19
C TRP A 575 -15.33 -9.05 -30.00
N THR A 576 -14.21 -9.73 -30.23
CA THR A 576 -13.49 -10.46 -29.16
C THR A 576 -11.98 -10.31 -29.28
N ILE A 577 -11.29 -10.49 -28.16
CA ILE A 577 -9.85 -10.74 -28.10
C ILE A 577 -9.64 -12.19 -27.67
N THR A 578 -8.74 -12.89 -28.36
CA THR A 578 -8.45 -14.31 -28.14
C THR A 578 -7.02 -14.51 -27.64
N ASN A 579 -6.80 -15.61 -26.91
CA ASN A 579 -5.50 -16.05 -26.41
C ASN A 579 -4.80 -14.98 -25.56
N MET A 580 -5.46 -14.50 -24.51
CA MET A 580 -4.93 -13.50 -23.59
C MET A 580 -5.01 -13.97 -22.13
N THR A 581 -4.59 -13.12 -21.21
CA THR A 581 -4.77 -13.29 -19.76
C THR A 581 -5.48 -12.03 -19.26
N ASP A 582 -6.46 -12.19 -18.39
CA ASP A 582 -7.14 -11.07 -17.69
C ASP A 582 -6.47 -10.91 -16.30
N PRO A 583 -6.81 -9.90 -15.45
CA PRO A 583 -6.21 -9.75 -14.12
C PRO A 583 -6.16 -11.00 -13.25
N ASP A 584 -7.12 -11.93 -13.37
CA ASP A 584 -7.02 -13.25 -12.78
C ASP A 584 -5.98 -14.12 -13.50
N GLU A 585 -4.72 -13.98 -13.07
CA GLU A 585 -3.59 -14.73 -13.65
C GLU A 585 -3.64 -16.25 -13.41
N TYR A 586 -4.61 -16.79 -12.66
CA TYR A 586 -4.84 -18.24 -12.63
C TYR A 586 -5.42 -18.76 -13.95
N ALA A 587 -6.09 -17.89 -14.73
CA ALA A 587 -6.64 -18.20 -16.04
C ALA A 587 -5.82 -17.55 -17.17
N ASN A 588 -4.90 -18.33 -17.76
CA ASN A 588 -4.04 -17.87 -18.86
C ASN A 588 -4.47 -18.43 -20.21
N HIS A 589 -4.16 -17.70 -21.29
CA HIS A 589 -4.44 -18.10 -22.67
C HIS A 589 -5.94 -18.34 -22.94
N ILE A 590 -6.77 -17.46 -22.36
CA ILE A 590 -8.23 -17.49 -22.46
C ILE A 590 -8.74 -16.52 -23.54
N ASP A 591 -10.02 -16.68 -23.88
CA ASP A 591 -10.72 -15.80 -24.81
C ASP A 591 -11.78 -14.98 -24.08
N ALA A 592 -11.94 -13.72 -24.51
CA ALA A 592 -12.95 -12.77 -24.04
C ALA A 592 -12.96 -12.55 -22.51
N GLY A 593 -11.81 -12.13 -21.98
CA GLY A 593 -11.62 -11.62 -20.63
C GLY A 593 -12.69 -10.62 -20.22
N GLY A 594 -13.41 -10.89 -19.12
CA GLY A 594 -14.49 -10.06 -18.63
C GLY A 594 -14.09 -8.60 -18.44
N PHE A 595 -12.95 -8.35 -17.78
CA PHE A 595 -12.44 -7.00 -17.58
C PHE A 595 -11.79 -6.43 -18.84
N THR A 596 -10.88 -7.17 -19.48
CA THR A 596 -10.15 -6.65 -20.67
C THR A 596 -11.10 -6.21 -21.79
N MET A 597 -12.18 -6.96 -22.04
CA MET A 597 -13.15 -6.61 -23.09
C MET A 597 -13.91 -5.32 -22.76
N ALA A 598 -14.34 -5.14 -21.50
CA ALA A 598 -15.00 -3.93 -21.04
C ALA A 598 -14.05 -2.72 -21.08
N LEU A 599 -12.80 -2.91 -20.63
CA LEU A 599 -11.76 -1.88 -20.66
C LEU A 599 -11.45 -1.44 -22.09
N ALA A 600 -11.35 -2.37 -23.03
CA ALA A 600 -11.14 -2.08 -24.44
C ALA A 600 -12.30 -1.23 -25.00
N SER A 601 -13.55 -1.62 -24.75
CA SER A 601 -14.73 -0.86 -25.17
C SER A 601 -14.72 0.57 -24.59
N GLU A 602 -14.55 0.71 -23.28
CA GLU A 602 -14.56 2.03 -22.64
C GLU A 602 -13.40 2.90 -23.12
N THR A 603 -12.22 2.33 -23.38
CA THR A 603 -11.08 3.07 -23.95
C THR A 603 -11.41 3.66 -25.32
N LEU A 604 -12.09 2.91 -26.19
CA LEU A 604 -12.53 3.39 -27.51
C LEU A 604 -13.57 4.51 -27.38
N ILE A 605 -14.57 4.32 -26.52
CA ILE A 605 -15.63 5.30 -26.25
C ILE A 605 -15.03 6.59 -25.69
N GLN A 606 -14.13 6.49 -24.71
CA GLN A 606 -13.48 7.63 -24.08
C GLN A 606 -12.54 8.35 -25.04
N ALA A 607 -11.82 7.65 -25.92
CA ALA A 607 -11.00 8.28 -26.96
C ALA A 607 -11.85 9.22 -27.83
N ASN A 608 -13.01 8.77 -28.29
CA ASN A 608 -13.92 9.63 -29.08
C ASN A 608 -14.55 10.75 -28.25
N LYS A 609 -14.93 10.51 -26.98
CA LYS A 609 -15.38 11.57 -26.06
C LYS A 609 -14.30 12.67 -25.92
N ILE A 610 -13.05 12.30 -25.70
CA ILE A 610 -11.92 13.22 -25.53
C ILE A 610 -11.60 13.96 -26.84
N ARG A 611 -11.57 13.26 -27.99
CA ARG A 611 -11.39 13.88 -29.31
C ARG A 611 -12.45 14.95 -29.56
N ARG A 612 -13.72 14.65 -29.27
CA ARG A 612 -14.82 15.62 -29.38
C ARG A 612 -14.61 16.83 -28.47
N GLN A 613 -14.17 16.64 -27.23
CA GLN A 613 -13.87 17.76 -26.31
C GLN A 613 -12.78 18.69 -26.86
N PHE A 614 -11.79 18.16 -27.59
CA PHE A 614 -10.70 18.94 -28.18
C PHE A 614 -10.93 19.36 -29.64
N GLY A 615 -12.11 19.07 -30.22
CA GLY A 615 -12.41 19.36 -31.62
C GLY A 615 -11.59 18.53 -32.63
N ILE A 616 -11.08 17.38 -32.21
CA ILE A 616 -10.41 16.38 -33.05
C ILE A 616 -11.47 15.48 -33.68
N THR A 617 -11.23 15.02 -34.91
CA THR A 617 -12.16 14.13 -35.62
C THR A 617 -12.32 12.78 -34.90
N GLU A 618 -13.55 12.41 -34.61
CA GLU A 618 -13.92 11.12 -34.00
C GLU A 618 -13.71 9.95 -34.97
N ASN A 619 -13.34 8.79 -34.45
CA ASN A 619 -13.18 7.55 -35.22
C ASN A 619 -14.45 6.70 -35.11
N LYS A 620 -15.35 6.80 -36.10
CA LYS A 620 -16.64 6.09 -36.09
C LYS A 620 -16.51 4.56 -36.04
N THR A 621 -15.46 3.99 -36.62
CA THR A 621 -15.23 2.55 -36.57
C THR A 621 -14.93 2.08 -35.15
N GLN A 622 -14.30 2.92 -34.32
CA GLN A 622 -14.09 2.60 -32.90
C GLN A 622 -15.41 2.59 -32.11
N ASP A 623 -16.35 3.49 -32.43
CA ASP A 623 -17.69 3.45 -31.82
C ASP A 623 -18.46 2.17 -32.21
N GLU A 624 -18.38 1.77 -33.48
CA GLU A 624 -19.01 0.53 -33.98
C GLU A 624 -18.40 -0.75 -33.38
N ILE A 625 -17.10 -0.74 -33.06
CA ILE A 625 -16.44 -1.86 -32.38
C ILE A 625 -16.84 -1.90 -30.91
N ALA A 626 -16.83 -0.75 -30.24
CA ALA A 626 -17.11 -0.65 -28.82
C ALA A 626 -18.55 -1.06 -28.45
N SER A 627 -19.53 -0.75 -29.31
CA SER A 627 -20.95 -1.04 -29.05
C SER A 627 -21.30 -2.53 -28.96
N ASP A 628 -20.45 -3.40 -29.52
CA ASP A 628 -20.76 -4.83 -29.68
C ASP A 628 -19.59 -5.72 -29.26
N VAL A 629 -18.84 -5.36 -28.22
CA VAL A 629 -17.85 -6.29 -27.63
C VAL A 629 -18.53 -7.51 -27.01
N LEU A 630 -17.89 -8.68 -27.12
CA LEU A 630 -18.39 -9.92 -26.54
C LEU A 630 -18.37 -9.79 -25.01
N PHE A 631 -19.57 -9.84 -24.45
CA PHE A 631 -19.81 -9.76 -23.01
C PHE A 631 -20.71 -10.93 -22.60
N ILE A 632 -20.22 -11.79 -21.71
CA ILE A 632 -20.89 -13.06 -21.36
C ILE A 632 -21.35 -13.00 -19.91
N ARG A 633 -22.62 -13.33 -19.69
CA ARG A 633 -23.18 -13.55 -18.36
C ARG A 633 -23.91 -14.87 -18.30
N GLU A 634 -23.80 -15.55 -17.16
CA GLU A 634 -24.54 -16.76 -16.83
C GLU A 634 -25.19 -16.60 -15.45
N ASN A 635 -26.48 -16.92 -15.33
CA ASN A 635 -27.25 -16.83 -14.07
C ASN A 635 -27.10 -15.49 -13.32
N GLY A 636 -26.91 -14.39 -14.05
CA GLY A 636 -26.75 -13.06 -13.48
C GLY A 636 -25.30 -12.68 -13.16
N ILE A 637 -24.31 -13.55 -13.37
CA ILE A 637 -22.88 -13.32 -13.10
C ILE A 637 -22.13 -13.08 -14.40
N THR A 638 -21.26 -12.07 -14.45
CA THR A 638 -20.31 -11.88 -15.56
C THR A 638 -19.25 -12.97 -15.50
N LEU A 639 -18.91 -13.59 -16.62
CA LEU A 639 -17.81 -14.55 -16.65
C LEU A 639 -16.46 -13.84 -16.85
N GLU A 640 -15.41 -14.30 -16.16
CA GLU A 640 -14.03 -13.85 -16.38
C GLU A 640 -13.51 -14.25 -17.77
N PHE A 641 -13.99 -15.37 -18.32
CA PHE A 641 -13.62 -15.82 -19.66
C PHE A 641 -14.65 -16.82 -20.21
N THR A 642 -14.64 -17.02 -21.54
CA THR A 642 -15.64 -17.83 -22.25
C THR A 642 -15.80 -19.28 -21.76
N THR A 643 -14.76 -19.88 -21.19
CA THR A 643 -14.76 -21.27 -20.70
C THR A 643 -14.81 -21.38 -19.17
N MET A 644 -15.10 -20.29 -18.47
CA MET A 644 -15.24 -20.27 -17.01
C MET A 644 -16.43 -21.15 -16.59
N ASN A 645 -16.26 -21.89 -15.50
CA ASN A 645 -17.32 -22.68 -14.86
C ASN A 645 -17.36 -22.39 -13.34
N GLY A 646 -18.32 -22.99 -12.64
CA GLY A 646 -18.54 -22.79 -11.20
C GLY A 646 -17.36 -23.19 -10.29
N SER A 647 -16.35 -23.90 -10.80
CA SER A 647 -15.17 -24.33 -10.04
C SER A 647 -14.00 -23.33 -10.07
N ALA A 648 -14.11 -22.24 -10.83
CA ALA A 648 -13.06 -21.22 -10.91
C ALA A 648 -12.71 -20.65 -9.52
N ILE A 649 -11.41 -20.46 -9.29
CA ILE A 649 -10.84 -19.79 -8.12
C ILE A 649 -10.11 -18.58 -8.65
N VAL A 650 -10.32 -17.44 -8.02
CA VAL A 650 -9.85 -16.15 -8.53
C VAL A 650 -8.65 -15.66 -7.73
N LYS A 651 -7.55 -15.34 -8.40
CA LYS A 651 -6.31 -14.87 -7.77
C LYS A 651 -6.46 -13.48 -7.18
N GLN A 652 -7.13 -12.55 -7.86
CA GLN A 652 -7.21 -11.13 -7.51
C GLN A 652 -8.39 -10.43 -8.19
N ALA A 653 -8.61 -9.15 -7.90
CA ALA A 653 -9.73 -8.40 -8.50
C ALA A 653 -9.62 -8.38 -10.03
N ASP A 654 -10.65 -8.90 -10.70
CA ASP A 654 -10.79 -8.96 -12.16
C ASP A 654 -12.12 -8.29 -12.59
N VAL A 655 -13.23 -9.03 -12.67
CA VAL A 655 -14.54 -8.50 -13.08
C VAL A 655 -14.99 -7.31 -12.22
N VAL A 656 -14.65 -7.32 -10.93
CA VAL A 656 -14.98 -6.22 -10.01
C VAL A 656 -14.31 -4.89 -10.44
N LEU A 657 -13.21 -4.94 -11.21
CA LEU A 657 -12.57 -3.76 -11.80
C LEU A 657 -13.44 -3.03 -12.83
N MET A 658 -14.44 -3.71 -13.40
CA MET A 658 -15.43 -3.09 -14.29
C MET A 658 -16.25 -2.02 -13.56
N SER A 659 -16.58 -2.25 -12.28
CA SER A 659 -17.29 -1.28 -11.45
C SER A 659 -16.35 -0.14 -11.03
N PHE A 660 -15.18 -0.48 -10.46
CA PHE A 660 -14.14 0.49 -10.13
C PHE A 660 -12.76 -0.11 -10.38
N PRO A 661 -11.85 0.57 -11.10
CA PRO A 661 -11.92 1.99 -11.46
C PRO A 661 -12.60 2.31 -12.79
N LEU A 662 -13.02 1.31 -13.57
CA LEU A 662 -13.48 1.55 -14.94
C LEU A 662 -14.79 2.34 -15.02
N GLY A 663 -15.74 2.08 -14.10
CA GLY A 663 -17.06 2.72 -14.12
C GLY A 663 -17.86 2.35 -15.38
N TYR A 664 -17.71 1.10 -15.85
CA TYR A 664 -18.32 0.61 -17.07
C TYR A 664 -19.84 0.54 -16.93
N ASN A 665 -20.57 1.14 -17.88
CA ASN A 665 -22.03 1.24 -17.82
C ASN A 665 -22.74 0.86 -19.12
N ASP A 666 -22.03 0.27 -20.08
CA ASP A 666 -22.60 -0.22 -21.33
C ASP A 666 -22.96 -1.71 -21.22
N ASN A 667 -24.26 -2.02 -21.23
CA ASN A 667 -24.78 -3.36 -20.95
C ASN A 667 -24.31 -3.98 -19.60
N TYR A 668 -23.96 -3.11 -18.65
CA TYR A 668 -23.52 -3.47 -17.29
C TYR A 668 -24.19 -2.53 -16.28
N THR A 669 -25.06 -3.08 -15.44
CA THR A 669 -25.85 -2.28 -14.48
C THR A 669 -25.27 -2.33 -13.06
N ASP A 670 -25.67 -1.41 -12.18
CA ASP A 670 -25.29 -1.46 -10.76
C ASP A 670 -25.64 -2.80 -10.10
N GLN A 671 -26.78 -3.41 -10.48
CA GLN A 671 -27.16 -4.72 -9.95
C GLN A 671 -26.20 -5.81 -10.43
N ASN A 672 -25.74 -5.71 -11.68
CA ASN A 672 -24.72 -6.61 -12.20
C ASN A 672 -23.40 -6.48 -11.43
N GLY A 673 -22.96 -5.26 -11.15
CA GLY A 673 -21.77 -5.02 -10.33
C GLY A 673 -21.92 -5.53 -8.91
N LEU A 674 -23.12 -5.45 -8.32
CA LEU A 674 -23.39 -6.00 -7.00
C LEU A 674 -23.37 -7.54 -6.99
N ASP A 675 -24.01 -8.17 -7.98
CA ASP A 675 -24.01 -9.63 -8.11
C ASP A 675 -22.58 -10.16 -8.32
N ASP A 676 -21.79 -9.47 -9.16
CA ASP A 676 -20.40 -9.81 -9.42
C ASP A 676 -19.53 -9.59 -8.16
N LEU A 677 -19.70 -8.48 -7.43
CA LEU A 677 -19.02 -8.23 -6.15
C LEU A 677 -19.24 -9.38 -5.17
N ASP A 678 -20.49 -9.79 -4.96
CA ASP A 678 -20.84 -10.82 -3.99
C ASP A 678 -20.36 -12.21 -4.44
N TYR A 679 -20.44 -12.52 -5.74
CA TYR A 679 -19.91 -13.77 -6.30
C TYR A 679 -18.39 -13.86 -6.15
N TYR A 680 -17.66 -12.88 -6.67
CA TYR A 680 -16.21 -12.93 -6.76
C TYR A 680 -15.53 -12.79 -5.40
N ALA A 681 -16.15 -12.08 -4.43
CA ALA A 681 -15.65 -12.04 -3.06
C ALA A 681 -15.62 -13.44 -2.40
N ASN A 682 -16.56 -14.32 -2.77
CA ASN A 682 -16.59 -15.71 -2.29
C ASN A 682 -15.64 -16.64 -3.06
N LYS A 683 -15.24 -16.27 -4.28
CA LYS A 683 -14.31 -17.05 -5.12
C LYS A 683 -12.85 -16.66 -4.97
N GLN A 684 -12.60 -15.54 -4.30
CA GLN A 684 -11.28 -15.00 -4.08
C GLN A 684 -10.39 -15.98 -3.29
N SER A 685 -9.23 -16.30 -3.86
CA SER A 685 -8.22 -17.15 -3.24
C SER A 685 -7.67 -16.50 -1.97
N PRO A 686 -7.44 -17.27 -0.88
CA PRO A 686 -6.73 -16.79 0.30
C PRO A 686 -5.26 -16.47 0.01
N ASP A 687 -4.67 -17.03 -1.06
CA ASP A 687 -3.28 -16.78 -1.48
C ASP A 687 -3.17 -15.60 -2.48
N GLY A 688 -4.20 -14.75 -2.52
CA GLY A 688 -4.24 -13.56 -3.38
C GLY A 688 -3.45 -12.37 -2.83
N PRO A 689 -2.92 -11.50 -3.72
CA PRO A 689 -2.07 -10.38 -3.32
C PRO A 689 -2.81 -9.26 -2.59
N ALA A 690 -2.07 -8.46 -1.81
CA ALA A 690 -2.56 -7.36 -0.95
C ALA A 690 -3.19 -6.14 -1.65
N MET A 691 -3.68 -6.27 -2.89
CA MET A 691 -4.28 -5.19 -3.69
C MET A 691 -5.79 -5.37 -3.90
N THR A 692 -6.26 -6.61 -3.82
CA THR A 692 -7.62 -7.03 -4.18
C THR A 692 -8.69 -6.32 -3.34
N TRP A 693 -8.63 -6.48 -2.02
CA TRP A 693 -9.74 -6.10 -1.13
C TRP A 693 -9.98 -4.59 -1.03
N ALA A 694 -9.02 -3.75 -1.45
CA ALA A 694 -9.24 -2.32 -1.55
C ALA A 694 -10.30 -1.99 -2.62
N ILE A 695 -10.27 -2.68 -3.75
CA ILE A 695 -11.26 -2.53 -4.82
C ILE A 695 -12.64 -3.01 -4.34
N TYR A 696 -12.70 -4.16 -3.68
CA TYR A 696 -13.94 -4.67 -3.07
C TYR A 696 -14.52 -3.68 -2.06
N SER A 697 -13.69 -3.02 -1.26
CA SER A 697 -14.15 -1.97 -0.33
C SER A 697 -14.79 -0.80 -1.06
N ILE A 698 -14.17 -0.31 -2.13
CA ILE A 698 -14.66 0.82 -2.93
C ILE A 698 -15.98 0.46 -3.64
N VAL A 699 -16.04 -0.73 -4.25
CA VAL A 699 -17.23 -1.20 -4.97
C VAL A 699 -18.37 -1.53 -4.01
N ALA A 700 -18.10 -2.17 -2.86
CA ALA A 700 -19.10 -2.38 -1.82
C ALA A 700 -19.67 -1.05 -1.31
N ASP A 701 -18.81 -0.05 -1.09
CA ASP A 701 -19.29 1.27 -0.69
C ASP A 701 -20.18 1.88 -1.78
N GLU A 702 -19.80 1.80 -3.05
CA GLU A 702 -20.55 2.33 -4.19
C GLU A 702 -21.90 1.63 -4.44
N LEU A 703 -21.94 0.30 -4.40
CA LEU A 703 -23.05 -0.50 -4.91
C LEU A 703 -23.95 -1.11 -3.84
N SER A 704 -23.43 -1.45 -2.66
CA SER A 704 -24.21 -2.17 -1.65
C SER A 704 -25.40 -1.32 -1.15
N PRO A 705 -26.62 -1.89 -1.08
CA PRO A 705 -27.82 -1.17 -0.65
C PRO A 705 -27.96 -1.06 0.88
N SER A 706 -27.23 -1.89 1.62
CA SER A 706 -27.31 -2.04 3.07
C SER A 706 -25.99 -2.53 3.67
N GLY A 707 -25.90 -2.52 4.99
CA GLY A 707 -24.73 -3.08 5.68
C GLY A 707 -23.49 -2.17 5.65
N CYS A 708 -22.36 -2.73 6.04
CA CYS A 708 -21.09 -2.03 6.22
C CYS A 708 -19.88 -2.89 5.86
N SER A 709 -20.07 -3.89 4.99
CA SER A 709 -18.99 -4.76 4.48
C SER A 709 -17.87 -3.98 3.80
N ALA A 710 -18.15 -2.80 3.25
CA ALA A 710 -17.12 -1.87 2.76
C ALA A 710 -16.02 -1.60 3.81
N TYR A 711 -16.39 -1.48 5.09
CA TYR A 711 -15.42 -1.32 6.18
C TYR A 711 -14.63 -2.61 6.45
N THR A 712 -15.28 -3.77 6.36
CA THR A 712 -14.62 -5.08 6.50
C THR A 712 -13.57 -5.28 5.43
N TYR A 713 -13.91 -5.04 4.16
CA TYR A 713 -12.96 -5.12 3.04
C TYR A 713 -11.84 -4.10 3.17
N ALA A 714 -12.12 -2.89 3.69
CA ALA A 714 -11.09 -1.90 3.96
C ALA A 714 -10.05 -2.44 4.95
N GLN A 715 -10.49 -3.06 6.05
CA GLN A 715 -9.56 -3.69 7.00
C GLN A 715 -8.81 -4.87 6.37
N TYR A 716 -9.47 -5.65 5.51
CA TYR A 716 -8.84 -6.79 4.80
C TYR A 716 -7.76 -6.32 3.82
N SER A 717 -7.91 -5.14 3.21
CA SER A 717 -6.96 -4.62 2.21
C SER A 717 -5.54 -4.41 2.72
N TYR A 718 -5.33 -4.31 4.04
CA TYR A 718 -3.99 -4.12 4.60
C TYR A 718 -3.72 -4.97 5.85
N LYS A 719 -4.68 -5.14 6.76
CA LYS A 719 -4.39 -5.62 8.13
C LYS A 719 -3.69 -6.99 8.17
N PRO A 720 -4.11 -8.00 7.40
CA PRO A 720 -3.45 -9.30 7.45
C PRO A 720 -2.15 -9.36 6.62
N TYR A 721 -1.91 -8.36 5.77
CA TYR A 721 -0.69 -8.22 4.97
C TYR A 721 0.39 -7.40 5.69
N THR A 722 0.02 -6.60 6.69
CA THR A 722 0.95 -5.78 7.48
C THR A 722 1.93 -6.64 8.27
N ARG A 723 3.20 -6.23 8.28
CA ARG A 723 4.24 -6.79 9.15
C ARG A 723 4.81 -5.73 10.11
N PRO A 724 5.10 -6.09 11.37
CA PRO A 724 5.81 -5.22 12.28
C PRO A 724 7.29 -5.08 11.89
N PRO A 725 8.00 -4.04 12.36
CA PRO A 725 7.48 -2.98 13.22
C PRO A 725 6.94 -1.79 12.43
N PHE A 726 7.30 -1.63 11.16
CA PHE A 726 7.09 -0.38 10.41
C PHE A 726 5.86 -0.36 9.50
N TYR A 727 4.92 -1.29 9.69
CA TYR A 727 3.67 -1.36 8.93
C TYR A 727 3.89 -1.40 7.42
N GLN A 728 4.96 -2.07 6.97
CA GLN A 728 5.16 -2.42 5.56
C GLN A 728 4.31 -3.65 5.23
N LEU A 729 3.75 -3.70 4.02
CA LEU A 729 2.90 -4.81 3.59
C LEU A 729 3.71 -5.91 2.91
N SER A 730 3.36 -7.16 3.20
CA SER A 730 3.71 -8.33 2.40
C SER A 730 2.73 -8.47 1.24
N GLU A 731 3.17 -9.06 0.14
CA GLU A 731 2.29 -9.43 -0.97
C GLU A 731 1.23 -10.42 -0.53
N GLN A 732 1.60 -11.41 0.30
CA GLN A 732 0.77 -12.55 0.67
C GLN A 732 0.29 -12.45 2.12
N LEU A 733 -0.86 -13.08 2.41
CA LEU A 733 -1.33 -13.21 3.80
C LEU A 733 -0.33 -14.00 4.66
N VAL A 734 0.22 -15.07 4.07
CA VAL A 734 1.19 -15.98 4.70
C VAL A 734 2.52 -15.88 3.97
N ASP A 735 3.60 -15.65 4.70
CA ASP A 735 4.93 -15.45 4.11
C ASP A 735 5.66 -16.76 3.75
N ASN A 736 5.26 -17.86 4.38
CA ASN A 736 5.85 -19.17 4.16
C ASN A 736 5.37 -19.77 2.83
N ALA A 737 6.28 -19.84 1.86
CA ALA A 737 6.02 -20.35 0.52
C ALA A 737 5.44 -21.78 0.50
N THR A 738 5.77 -22.61 1.50
CA THR A 738 5.29 -24.01 1.54
C THR A 738 3.82 -24.14 1.94
N THR A 739 3.23 -23.07 2.49
CA THR A 739 1.86 -23.08 3.03
C THR A 739 0.95 -22.04 2.38
N ASN A 740 1.46 -21.21 1.46
CA ASN A 740 0.71 -20.14 0.78
C ASN A 740 0.55 -20.37 -0.75
N GLY A 741 0.58 -21.64 -1.16
CA GLY A 741 0.49 -22.01 -2.58
C GLY A 741 1.81 -21.95 -3.38
N GLY A 742 2.98 -21.82 -2.72
CA GLY A 742 4.29 -21.86 -3.39
C GLY A 742 4.88 -20.50 -3.71
N THR A 743 4.28 -19.41 -3.22
CA THR A 743 4.65 -18.04 -3.58
C THR A 743 5.66 -17.47 -2.59
N HIS A 744 6.81 -16.99 -3.09
CA HIS A 744 7.74 -16.21 -2.28
C HIS A 744 7.32 -14.73 -2.31
N PRO A 745 6.72 -14.17 -1.26
CA PRO A 745 6.04 -12.88 -1.34
C PRO A 745 7.00 -11.71 -1.54
N ALA A 746 6.68 -10.78 -2.43
CA ALA A 746 7.40 -9.52 -2.52
C ALA A 746 7.32 -8.73 -1.21
N TYR A 747 8.42 -8.08 -0.84
CA TYR A 747 8.49 -7.22 0.36
C TYR A 747 9.55 -6.11 0.23
N PRO A 748 9.23 -4.86 0.62
CA PRO A 748 7.87 -4.37 0.87
C PRO A 748 7.03 -4.42 -0.42
N PHE A 749 5.73 -4.68 -0.30
CA PHE A 749 4.80 -4.73 -1.42
C PHE A 749 4.06 -3.39 -1.56
N LEU A 750 4.59 -2.50 -2.40
CA LEU A 750 4.03 -1.14 -2.58
C LEU A 750 2.68 -1.14 -3.29
N THR A 751 2.36 -2.19 -4.04
CA THR A 751 1.06 -2.30 -4.73
C THR A 751 -0.08 -2.36 -3.71
N GLY A 752 0.10 -3.10 -2.61
CA GLY A 752 -0.88 -3.12 -1.53
C GLY A 752 -1.00 -1.77 -0.81
N HIS A 753 0.13 -1.08 -0.60
CA HIS A 753 0.10 0.30 -0.08
C HIS A 753 -0.69 1.22 -1.01
N GLY A 754 -0.50 1.08 -2.32
CA GLY A 754 -1.26 1.78 -3.36
C GLY A 754 -2.76 1.53 -3.27
N GLY A 755 -3.18 0.26 -3.34
CA GLY A 755 -4.58 -0.14 -3.27
C GLY A 755 -5.27 0.39 -2.01
N ALA A 756 -4.69 0.14 -0.83
CA ALA A 756 -5.26 0.63 0.43
C ALA A 756 -5.30 2.17 0.52
N ASN A 757 -4.43 2.89 -0.19
CA ASN A 757 -4.44 4.36 -0.26
C ASN A 757 -5.65 4.93 -1.03
N GLN A 758 -6.37 4.09 -1.79
CA GLN A 758 -7.54 4.50 -2.59
C GLN A 758 -8.85 4.50 -1.79
N VAL A 759 -8.96 3.67 -0.76
CA VAL A 759 -10.24 3.34 -0.09
C VAL A 759 -10.97 4.58 0.44
N THR A 760 -10.29 5.49 1.13
CA THR A 760 -10.93 6.66 1.74
C THR A 760 -11.48 7.62 0.69
N ILE A 761 -10.69 7.93 -0.33
CA ILE A 761 -11.03 8.97 -1.32
C ILE A 761 -11.98 8.44 -2.40
N PHE A 762 -11.78 7.21 -2.88
CA PHE A 762 -12.61 6.62 -3.94
C PHE A 762 -13.79 5.82 -3.38
N GLY A 763 -13.67 5.25 -2.17
CA GLY A 763 -14.77 4.58 -1.47
C GLY A 763 -15.60 5.59 -0.69
N TYR A 764 -15.15 5.99 0.50
CA TYR A 764 -16.00 6.73 1.45
C TYR A 764 -16.43 8.12 0.99
N LEU A 765 -15.55 8.88 0.32
CA LEU A 765 -15.94 10.13 -0.34
C LEU A 765 -16.67 9.87 -1.67
N GLY A 766 -16.45 8.71 -2.28
CA GLY A 766 -17.01 8.33 -3.58
C GLY A 766 -16.49 9.20 -4.72
N LEU A 767 -15.25 9.69 -4.65
CA LEU A 767 -14.65 10.53 -5.70
C LEU A 767 -14.57 9.75 -7.01
N ARG A 768 -14.94 10.35 -8.14
CA ARG A 768 -14.71 9.79 -9.48
C ARG A 768 -14.00 10.81 -10.36
N LEU A 769 -12.87 10.41 -10.95
CA LEU A 769 -12.02 11.29 -11.78
C LEU A 769 -12.50 11.30 -13.24
N ILE A 770 -13.70 11.84 -13.46
CA ILE A 770 -14.30 11.93 -14.79
C ILE A 770 -13.66 13.09 -15.57
N PRO A 771 -13.24 12.91 -16.83
CA PRO A 771 -12.63 13.96 -17.65
C PRO A 771 -13.66 14.96 -18.20
N ASP A 772 -14.48 15.54 -17.32
CA ASP A 772 -15.46 16.58 -17.65
C ASP A 772 -15.18 17.90 -16.89
N GLN A 773 -16.18 18.77 -16.77
CA GLN A 773 -16.05 20.09 -16.17
C GLN A 773 -16.54 20.16 -14.71
N GLY A 774 -16.81 19.02 -14.07
CA GLY A 774 -17.29 18.93 -12.68
C GLY A 774 -16.49 17.99 -11.78
N LEU A 775 -16.65 18.21 -10.47
CA LEU A 775 -16.17 17.31 -9.41
C LEU A 775 -17.29 16.34 -9.04
N HIS A 776 -17.03 15.03 -9.09
CA HIS A 776 -18.04 13.99 -8.85
C HIS A 776 -17.76 13.26 -7.55
N VAL A 777 -18.75 13.19 -6.66
CA VAL A 777 -18.66 12.54 -5.35
C VAL A 777 -19.95 11.80 -5.00
N ASN A 778 -19.87 10.70 -4.24
CA ASN A 778 -21.04 9.95 -3.79
C ASN A 778 -20.84 9.40 -2.36
N PRO A 779 -20.77 10.30 -1.36
CA PRO A 779 -20.19 9.95 -0.07
C PRO A 779 -21.05 8.98 0.74
N ASN A 780 -20.36 8.01 1.35
CA ASN A 780 -20.91 7.08 2.32
C ASN A 780 -19.81 6.68 3.32
N LEU A 781 -19.86 7.23 4.52
CA LEU A 781 -18.92 6.87 5.58
C LEU A 781 -19.46 5.68 6.37
N PRO A 782 -18.70 4.56 6.53
CA PRO A 782 -19.12 3.47 7.39
C PRO A 782 -19.38 3.92 8.84
N PRO A 783 -20.42 3.41 9.52
CA PRO A 783 -20.82 3.86 10.86
C PRO A 783 -19.78 3.57 11.95
N GLN A 784 -18.81 2.69 11.69
CA GLN A 784 -17.68 2.39 12.57
C GLN A 784 -16.71 3.57 12.66
N ILE A 785 -16.68 4.46 11.67
CA ILE A 785 -15.80 5.63 11.63
C ILE A 785 -16.60 6.85 12.11
N PRO A 786 -16.33 7.38 13.33
CA PRO A 786 -17.11 8.49 13.87
C PRO A 786 -16.89 9.80 13.11
N TYR A 787 -15.65 10.00 12.64
CA TYR A 787 -15.19 11.18 11.93
C TYR A 787 -14.01 10.81 11.03
N LEU A 788 -13.99 11.38 9.83
CA LEU A 788 -12.89 11.26 8.88
C LEU A 788 -12.64 12.62 8.23
N LYS A 789 -11.44 13.18 8.44
CA LYS A 789 -10.95 14.27 7.61
C LYS A 789 -10.18 13.64 6.45
N TYR A 790 -10.64 13.84 5.23
CA TYR A 790 -9.90 13.38 4.06
C TYR A 790 -8.65 14.23 3.88
N ARG A 791 -7.61 13.62 3.31
CA ARG A 791 -6.48 14.35 2.78
C ARG A 791 -6.93 15.44 1.82
N THR A 792 -6.20 16.54 1.78
CA THR A 792 -6.33 17.56 0.74
C THR A 792 -6.09 16.89 -0.61
N PHE A 793 -7.08 16.97 -1.49
CA PHE A 793 -7.03 16.38 -2.82
C PHE A 793 -7.22 17.46 -3.89
N TYR A 794 -6.83 17.17 -5.12
CA TYR A 794 -6.79 18.12 -6.22
C TYR A 794 -7.79 17.74 -7.31
N TRP A 795 -8.49 18.76 -7.80
CA TRP A 795 -9.31 18.66 -9.00
C TRP A 795 -8.97 19.84 -9.90
N ARG A 796 -8.55 19.55 -11.13
CA ARG A 796 -8.03 20.52 -12.11
C ARG A 796 -6.92 21.43 -11.54
N GLY A 797 -6.09 20.88 -10.64
CA GLY A 797 -5.00 21.57 -9.96
C GLY A 797 -5.43 22.46 -8.78
N TRP A 798 -6.72 22.49 -8.45
CA TRP A 798 -7.25 23.23 -7.31
C TRP A 798 -7.37 22.34 -6.08
N PRO A 799 -6.78 22.74 -4.93
CA PRO A 799 -6.85 21.97 -3.70
C PRO A 799 -8.25 22.07 -3.07
N ILE A 800 -8.77 20.91 -2.68
CA ILE A 800 -10.07 20.70 -2.07
C ILE A 800 -9.86 20.03 -0.72
N SER A 801 -10.54 20.54 0.30
CA SER A 801 -10.59 19.93 1.63
C SER A 801 -11.95 19.32 1.85
N ALA A 802 -12.01 18.13 2.45
CA ALA A 802 -13.26 17.51 2.84
C ALA A 802 -13.17 16.84 4.21
N TRP A 803 -14.32 16.71 4.87
CA TRP A 803 -14.47 15.83 6.03
C TRP A 803 -15.87 15.24 6.07
N SER A 804 -16.00 14.08 6.69
CA SER A 804 -17.27 13.39 6.90
C SER A 804 -17.44 13.00 8.37
N ASN A 805 -18.67 13.10 8.84
CA ASN A 805 -19.17 12.20 9.88
C ASN A 805 -20.15 11.21 9.23
N TYR A 806 -20.83 10.40 10.02
CA TYR A 806 -21.76 9.41 9.47
C TYR A 806 -22.89 10.02 8.60
N THR A 807 -23.39 11.20 8.96
CA THR A 807 -24.61 11.78 8.35
C THR A 807 -24.36 12.66 7.14
N HIS A 808 -23.22 13.35 7.08
CA HIS A 808 -22.91 14.29 6.02
C HIS A 808 -21.42 14.44 5.80
N THR A 809 -21.10 14.90 4.60
CA THR A 809 -19.79 15.27 4.12
C THR A 809 -19.77 16.76 3.80
N VAL A 810 -18.72 17.45 4.22
CA VAL A 810 -18.51 18.87 3.93
C VAL A 810 -17.32 18.99 3.01
N ILE A 811 -17.49 19.69 1.89
CA ILE A 811 -16.46 19.95 0.89
C ILE A 811 -16.26 21.46 0.79
N SER A 812 -15.01 21.91 0.87
CA SER A 812 -14.64 23.32 0.70
C SER A 812 -13.43 23.44 -0.22
N ARG A 813 -13.32 24.58 -0.92
CA ARG A 813 -12.02 24.95 -1.50
C ARG A 813 -11.02 25.13 -0.36
N HIS A 814 -9.82 24.61 -0.54
CA HIS A 814 -8.79 24.74 0.48
C HIS A 814 -8.34 26.20 0.58
N GLN A 815 -8.33 26.76 1.79
CA GLN A 815 -8.16 28.21 1.99
C GLN A 815 -6.69 28.68 1.97
N THR A 816 -5.76 27.83 2.40
CA THR A 816 -4.34 28.23 2.59
C THR A 816 -3.37 27.55 1.62
N THR A 817 -3.63 26.30 1.26
CA THR A 817 -2.89 25.55 0.23
C THR A 817 -3.03 26.23 -1.12
N LYS A 818 -1.89 26.48 -1.77
CA LYS A 818 -1.87 27.11 -3.09
C LYS A 818 -2.33 26.12 -4.16
N PRO A 819 -3.00 26.59 -5.23
CA PRO A 819 -3.18 25.80 -6.44
C PRO A 819 -1.85 25.35 -7.02
N LEU A 820 -1.85 24.26 -7.76
CA LEU A 820 -0.69 23.83 -8.53
C LEU A 820 -0.31 24.90 -9.57
N ASP A 821 0.96 24.96 -9.96
CA ASP A 821 1.43 25.93 -10.96
C ASP A 821 0.74 25.73 -12.34
N VAL A 822 0.23 24.52 -12.59
CA VAL A 822 -0.48 24.12 -13.82
C VAL A 822 -2.00 24.06 -13.63
N ALA A 823 -2.53 24.59 -12.53
CA ALA A 823 -3.95 24.56 -12.24
C ALA A 823 -4.76 25.29 -13.31
N ASP A 824 -5.92 24.75 -13.64
CA ASP A 824 -6.77 25.29 -14.69
C ASP A 824 -7.30 26.67 -14.30
N SER A 825 -6.84 27.71 -14.99
CA SER A 825 -7.14 29.11 -14.68
C SER A 825 -8.63 29.44 -14.80
N ARG A 826 -9.43 28.62 -15.50
CA ARG A 826 -10.88 28.83 -15.64
C ARG A 826 -11.61 28.76 -14.29
N TYR A 827 -11.04 28.06 -13.31
CA TYR A 827 -11.61 27.91 -11.97
C TYR A 827 -10.99 28.86 -10.94
N ALA A 828 -10.11 29.77 -11.34
CA ALA A 828 -9.42 30.67 -10.42
C ALA A 828 -10.32 31.69 -9.72
N ASN A 829 -11.40 32.11 -10.38
CA ASN A 829 -12.37 33.06 -9.83
C ASN A 829 -13.81 32.59 -10.07
N LYS A 830 -14.00 31.29 -10.30
CA LYS A 830 -15.29 30.67 -10.63
C LYS A 830 -15.57 29.52 -9.69
N SER A 831 -16.85 29.31 -9.38
CA SER A 831 -17.29 28.13 -8.62
C SER A 831 -17.02 26.84 -9.39
N ILE A 832 -16.67 25.77 -8.66
CA ILE A 832 -16.57 24.41 -9.20
C ILE A 832 -17.96 23.76 -9.13
N ALA A 833 -18.42 23.14 -10.23
CA ALA A 833 -19.63 22.33 -10.19
C ALA A 833 -19.34 21.03 -9.43
N VAL A 834 -20.16 20.68 -8.44
CA VAL A 834 -20.04 19.45 -7.67
C VAL A 834 -21.28 18.61 -7.91
N TYR A 835 -21.11 17.45 -8.53
CA TYR A 835 -22.15 16.46 -8.78
C TYR A 835 -22.12 15.44 -7.64
N ALA A 836 -23.14 15.45 -6.80
CA ALA A 836 -23.27 14.58 -5.63
C ALA A 836 -24.30 13.49 -5.89
N GLY A 837 -23.87 12.22 -5.96
CA GLY A 837 -24.75 11.08 -6.20
C GLY A 837 -24.20 10.14 -7.28
N LYS A 838 -25.03 9.17 -7.69
CA LYS A 838 -24.68 8.22 -8.75
C LYS A 838 -24.76 8.86 -10.13
N GLN A 839 -23.96 8.40 -11.09
CA GLN A 839 -24.00 8.92 -12.45
C GLN A 839 -25.43 8.77 -13.04
N GLY A 840 -25.99 9.88 -13.56
CA GLY A 840 -27.38 9.92 -14.04
C GLY A 840 -28.43 10.31 -12.99
N ASP A 841 -28.11 10.24 -11.69
CA ASP A 841 -28.94 10.70 -10.58
C ASP A 841 -28.10 11.50 -9.57
N THR A 842 -27.70 12.71 -10.00
CA THR A 842 -26.81 13.60 -9.23
C THR A 842 -27.52 14.88 -8.81
N ALA A 843 -27.26 15.33 -7.59
CA ALA A 843 -27.56 16.67 -7.14
C ALA A 843 -26.41 17.60 -7.54
N LEU A 844 -26.73 18.70 -8.24
CA LEU A 844 -25.76 19.72 -8.61
C LEU A 844 -25.62 20.76 -7.50
N HIS A 845 -24.39 20.93 -7.02
CA HIS A 845 -23.97 21.98 -6.10
C HIS A 845 -22.90 22.87 -6.77
N HIS A 846 -22.66 24.04 -6.17
CA HIS A 846 -21.62 24.97 -6.63
C HIS A 846 -20.68 25.30 -5.47
N LEU A 847 -19.43 24.84 -5.59
CA LEU A 847 -18.38 25.08 -4.62
C LEU A 847 -17.72 26.43 -4.89
N THR A 848 -18.08 27.44 -4.10
CA THR A 848 -17.50 28.79 -4.16
C THR A 848 -16.23 28.86 -3.29
N PHE A 849 -15.57 30.02 -3.23
CA PHE A 849 -14.39 30.20 -2.38
C PHE A 849 -14.71 30.24 -0.89
N ASP A 850 -15.81 30.91 -0.52
CA ASP A 850 -16.11 31.23 0.87
C ASP A 850 -17.12 30.26 1.50
N GLU A 851 -17.89 29.53 0.68
CA GLU A 851 -18.99 28.69 1.17
C GLU A 851 -18.71 27.20 0.92
N PRO A 852 -18.67 26.37 1.97
CA PRO A 852 -18.59 24.93 1.82
C PRO A 852 -19.90 24.35 1.27
N VAL A 853 -19.80 23.22 0.57
CA VAL A 853 -20.94 22.39 0.16
C VAL A 853 -21.12 21.29 1.21
N VAL A 854 -22.37 21.13 1.69
CA VAL A 854 -22.75 20.04 2.60
C VAL A 854 -23.58 19.02 1.84
N ILE A 855 -23.09 17.78 1.78
CA ILE A 855 -23.70 16.66 1.08
C ILE A 855 -24.16 15.65 2.12
N LYS A 856 -25.40 15.19 2.02
CA LYS A 856 -25.90 14.12 2.88
C LYS A 856 -25.27 12.79 2.45
N ASN A 857 -24.76 12.01 3.40
CA ASN A 857 -24.23 10.69 3.12
C ASN A 857 -25.36 9.67 2.88
N ARG A 858 -25.07 8.60 2.13
CA ARG A 858 -26.06 7.54 1.85
C ARG A 858 -26.49 6.75 3.10
N GLN A 859 -25.59 6.58 4.07
CA GLN A 859 -25.86 5.93 5.37
C GLN A 859 -26.38 4.47 5.23
N ILE A 860 -25.84 3.71 4.25
CA ILE A 860 -26.31 2.35 3.95
C ILE A 860 -26.15 1.39 5.14
N GLY A 861 -25.20 1.63 6.05
CA GLY A 861 -25.02 0.85 7.28
C GLY A 861 -26.18 0.96 8.29
N SER A 862 -27.12 1.88 8.09
CA SER A 862 -28.37 1.97 8.85
C SER A 862 -29.55 1.28 8.17
N VAL A 863 -29.38 0.80 6.94
CA VAL A 863 -30.34 -0.06 6.26
C VAL A 863 -29.98 -1.50 6.62
N ASN A 864 -30.92 -2.23 7.21
CA ASN A 864 -30.69 -3.61 7.60
C ASN A 864 -30.78 -4.53 6.38
N THR A 865 -29.74 -5.32 6.13
CA THR A 865 -29.77 -6.42 5.16
C THR A 865 -30.81 -7.44 5.61
N VAL A 866 -30.76 -7.85 6.88
CA VAL A 866 -31.79 -8.70 7.50
C VAL A 866 -32.78 -7.83 8.28
N GLN A 867 -34.03 -7.76 7.81
CA GLN A 867 -35.05 -6.91 8.40
C GLN A 867 -35.15 -7.11 9.93
N GLY A 868 -35.06 -6.01 10.68
CA GLY A 868 -35.14 -6.05 12.14
C GLY A 868 -33.85 -6.43 12.88
N ASN A 869 -32.72 -6.64 12.19
CA ASN A 869 -31.43 -6.89 12.83
C ASN A 869 -30.98 -5.72 13.74
N LEU A 870 -30.71 -6.01 15.02
CA LEU A 870 -30.18 -5.07 16.01
C LEU A 870 -28.64 -5.11 16.14
N ALA A 871 -28.01 -6.17 15.62
CA ALA A 871 -26.57 -6.42 15.72
C ALA A 871 -25.77 -5.83 14.55
N GLN A 872 -26.41 -5.53 13.43
CA GLN A 872 -25.73 -5.05 12.21
C GLN A 872 -24.86 -3.83 12.48
N CYS A 873 -23.63 -3.85 11.96
CA CYS A 873 -22.64 -2.78 12.04
C CYS A 873 -22.32 -2.30 13.47
N ARG A 874 -22.53 -3.16 14.47
CA ARG A 874 -22.20 -2.87 15.87
C ARG A 874 -20.75 -3.27 16.19
N PRO A 875 -20.11 -2.64 17.18
CA PRO A 875 -18.77 -3.05 17.60
C PRO A 875 -18.77 -4.50 18.09
N VAL A 876 -17.79 -5.28 17.60
CA VAL A 876 -17.63 -6.70 17.90
C VAL A 876 -16.25 -6.96 18.50
N LYS A 877 -16.19 -7.88 19.48
CA LYS A 877 -14.93 -8.40 20.02
C LYS A 877 -14.97 -9.93 20.08
N SER A 878 -13.85 -10.57 19.78
CA SER A 878 -13.64 -12.01 20.00
C SER A 878 -12.45 -12.20 20.93
N SER A 879 -12.52 -13.23 21.78
CA SER A 879 -11.40 -13.65 22.63
C SER A 879 -10.50 -14.69 21.97
N ASN A 880 -10.90 -15.24 20.82
CA ASN A 880 -10.15 -16.25 20.10
C ASN A 880 -9.27 -15.61 19.03
N SER A 881 -8.17 -16.27 18.68
CA SER A 881 -7.50 -16.00 17.41
C SER A 881 -8.41 -16.45 16.25
N TYR A 882 -8.25 -15.81 15.11
CA TYR A 882 -9.05 -16.06 13.91
C TYR A 882 -8.14 -16.11 12.68
N GLU A 883 -8.64 -16.74 11.62
CA GLU A 883 -7.93 -16.84 10.35
C GLU A 883 -7.65 -15.44 9.76
N PRO A 884 -6.50 -15.22 9.10
CA PRO A 884 -6.17 -13.92 8.49
C PRO A 884 -7.30 -13.41 7.58
N GLY A 885 -7.73 -12.17 7.80
CA GLY A 885 -8.84 -11.56 7.05
C GLY A 885 -10.25 -11.95 7.48
N GLN A 886 -10.40 -12.98 8.31
CA GLN A 886 -11.70 -13.50 8.75
C GLN A 886 -12.14 -12.85 10.07
N PHE A 887 -12.34 -11.53 10.04
CA PHE A 887 -12.48 -10.69 11.22
C PHE A 887 -13.81 -10.90 11.98
N PRO A 888 -13.84 -10.71 13.32
CA PRO A 888 -15.08 -10.74 14.09
C PRO A 888 -16.16 -9.75 13.61
N LEU A 889 -15.77 -8.60 13.05
CA LEU A 889 -16.72 -7.60 12.54
C LEU A 889 -17.51 -8.09 11.32
N ALA A 890 -16.99 -9.08 10.58
CA ALA A 890 -17.65 -9.62 9.40
C ALA A 890 -18.98 -10.28 9.75
N ALA A 891 -19.05 -10.94 10.91
CA ALA A 891 -20.25 -11.64 11.38
C ALA A 891 -21.48 -10.75 11.61
N VAL A 892 -21.38 -9.42 11.47
CA VAL A 892 -22.51 -8.49 11.61
C VAL A 892 -22.45 -7.36 10.58
N ASP A 893 -21.67 -7.50 9.51
CA ASP A 893 -21.51 -6.42 8.54
C ASP A 893 -22.62 -6.40 7.47
N GLY A 894 -23.48 -7.42 7.45
CA GLY A 894 -24.61 -7.53 6.54
C GLY A 894 -24.23 -8.05 5.14
N ALA A 895 -23.06 -8.64 4.95
CA ALA A 895 -22.67 -9.37 3.74
C ALA A 895 -22.52 -10.87 4.01
N THR A 896 -22.71 -11.68 2.97
CA THR A 896 -22.51 -13.14 3.02
C THR A 896 -21.10 -13.58 2.59
N SER A 897 -20.40 -12.68 1.89
CA SER A 897 -19.09 -12.91 1.27
C SER A 897 -17.92 -12.59 2.20
N THR A 898 -18.16 -11.89 3.31
CA THR A 898 -17.21 -11.74 4.42
C THR A 898 -17.61 -12.71 5.53
N LYS A 899 -16.64 -13.20 6.32
CA LYS A 899 -16.96 -14.11 7.43
C LYS A 899 -15.95 -14.00 8.57
N TRP A 900 -16.42 -14.28 9.78
CA TRP A 900 -15.56 -14.55 10.93
C TRP A 900 -15.25 -16.04 11.01
N GLN A 901 -13.98 -16.39 11.24
CA GLN A 901 -13.57 -17.78 11.42
C GLN A 901 -12.52 -17.92 12.53
N PRO A 902 -12.85 -18.55 13.67
CA PRO A 902 -11.85 -18.90 14.69
C PRO A 902 -10.75 -19.79 14.10
N ALA A 903 -9.51 -19.63 14.58
CA ALA A 903 -8.37 -20.34 14.01
C ALA A 903 -8.37 -21.86 14.29
N LYS A 904 -9.14 -22.32 15.28
CA LYS A 904 -9.12 -23.72 15.72
C LYS A 904 -10.52 -24.27 16.00
N ALA A 905 -10.82 -25.43 15.40
CA ALA A 905 -12.08 -26.14 15.62
C ALA A 905 -12.25 -26.73 17.02
N ALA A 906 -11.14 -27.08 17.67
CA ALA A 906 -11.12 -27.70 18.99
C ALA A 906 -11.46 -26.72 20.12
N GLU A 907 -11.35 -25.41 19.86
CA GLU A 907 -11.67 -24.37 20.83
C GLU A 907 -13.12 -23.90 20.67
N ILE A 908 -13.73 -23.41 21.76
CA ILE A 908 -15.03 -22.75 21.68
C ILE A 908 -14.78 -21.32 21.16
N GLY A 909 -15.29 -21.04 19.97
CA GLY A 909 -15.30 -19.70 19.40
C GLY A 909 -16.28 -18.82 20.17
N SER A 910 -15.87 -17.61 20.53
CA SER A 910 -16.72 -16.60 21.16
C SER A 910 -16.64 -15.27 20.44
N LEU A 911 -17.80 -14.68 20.19
CA LEU A 911 -17.96 -13.38 19.56
C LEU A 911 -18.99 -12.57 20.34
N THR A 912 -18.62 -11.37 20.80
CA THR A 912 -19.47 -10.50 21.60
C THR A 912 -19.75 -9.20 20.88
N VAL A 913 -21.05 -8.91 20.68
CA VAL A 913 -21.54 -7.68 20.05
C VAL A 913 -21.97 -6.68 21.11
N SER A 914 -21.54 -5.43 20.93
CA SER A 914 -21.93 -4.29 21.75
C SER A 914 -23.15 -3.57 21.17
N LEU A 915 -24.33 -3.82 21.72
CA LEU A 915 -25.60 -3.28 21.22
C LEU A 915 -25.86 -1.82 21.66
N ALA A 916 -26.65 -1.06 20.90
CA ALA A 916 -26.89 0.33 21.26
C ALA A 916 -27.70 0.45 22.56
N LYS A 917 -27.33 1.42 23.40
CA LYS A 917 -28.02 1.69 24.67
C LYS A 917 -29.52 1.94 24.50
N LYS A 918 -29.92 2.56 23.38
CA LYS A 918 -31.33 2.82 23.04
C LYS A 918 -32.14 1.55 22.71
N ASP A 919 -31.46 0.46 22.33
CA ASP A 919 -32.09 -0.79 21.92
C ASP A 919 -32.22 -1.76 23.11
N VAL A 920 -31.58 -1.47 24.25
CA VAL A 920 -31.67 -2.28 25.48
C VAL A 920 -33.12 -2.34 25.97
N GLY A 921 -33.62 -3.54 26.22
CA GLY A 921 -35.02 -3.80 26.60
C GLY A 921 -35.95 -4.07 25.43
N SER A 922 -35.53 -3.83 24.17
CA SER A 922 -36.27 -4.23 22.97
C SER A 922 -36.58 -5.73 23.00
N LYS A 923 -37.75 -6.11 22.49
CA LYS A 923 -38.25 -7.49 22.55
C LYS A 923 -37.68 -8.31 21.40
N VAL A 924 -36.62 -9.09 21.67
CA VAL A 924 -36.04 -10.00 20.67
C VAL A 924 -36.97 -11.18 20.46
N LYS A 925 -37.34 -11.46 19.21
CA LYS A 925 -38.22 -12.56 18.81
C LYS A 925 -37.45 -13.75 18.23
N GLY A 926 -36.20 -13.56 17.82
CA GLY A 926 -35.46 -14.60 17.12
C GLY A 926 -34.06 -14.19 16.70
N PHE A 927 -33.41 -15.13 16.01
CA PHE A 927 -32.07 -14.98 15.45
C PHE A 927 -32.06 -15.55 14.03
N TYR A 928 -31.26 -14.93 13.17
CA TYR A 928 -30.85 -15.51 11.90
C TYR A 928 -29.33 -15.64 11.88
N PHE A 929 -28.86 -16.75 11.34
CA PHE A 929 -27.44 -17.02 11.17
C PHE A 929 -27.20 -17.43 9.73
N ASP A 930 -26.15 -16.87 9.14
CA ASP A 930 -25.50 -17.40 7.95
C ASP A 930 -24.12 -17.93 8.36
N TRP A 931 -23.91 -19.22 8.16
CA TRP A 931 -22.71 -19.94 8.51
C TRP A 931 -21.74 -20.10 7.33
N ALA A 932 -22.04 -19.59 6.14
CA ALA A 932 -21.30 -19.89 4.90
C ALA A 932 -21.11 -21.41 4.72
N ASP A 933 -19.90 -21.83 4.33
CA ASP A 933 -19.60 -23.23 3.98
C ASP A 933 -19.27 -24.13 5.18
N ALA A 934 -18.93 -23.57 6.34
CA ALA A 934 -18.45 -24.32 7.50
C ALA A 934 -19.33 -24.14 8.76
N PRO A 935 -20.54 -24.76 8.82
CA PRO A 935 -21.44 -24.62 9.96
C PRO A 935 -20.87 -25.15 11.28
N PRO A 936 -21.16 -24.49 12.41
CA PRO A 936 -20.78 -25.02 13.72
C PRO A 936 -21.57 -26.27 14.05
N VAL A 937 -21.03 -27.13 14.92
CA VAL A 937 -21.78 -28.27 15.46
C VAL A 937 -22.80 -27.76 16.46
N ASN A 938 -22.38 -26.88 17.37
CA ASN A 938 -23.23 -26.34 18.42
C ASN A 938 -23.16 -24.81 18.47
N VAL A 939 -24.28 -24.18 18.80
CA VAL A 939 -24.43 -22.73 18.91
C VAL A 939 -25.08 -22.39 20.25
N THR A 940 -24.59 -21.37 20.93
CA THR A 940 -25.24 -20.82 22.13
C THR A 940 -25.19 -19.29 22.08
N VAL A 941 -26.32 -18.64 22.39
CA VAL A 941 -26.43 -17.18 22.47
C VAL A 941 -26.68 -16.76 23.91
N LEU A 942 -25.89 -15.82 24.39
CA LEU A 942 -25.97 -15.23 25.73
C LEU A 942 -26.36 -13.76 25.65
N PHE A 943 -27.23 -13.30 26.55
CA PHE A 943 -27.45 -11.87 26.81
C PHE A 943 -26.88 -11.49 28.17
N HIS A 944 -26.20 -10.36 28.24
CA HIS A 944 -25.60 -9.86 29.49
C HIS A 944 -25.43 -8.34 29.50
N ASN A 945 -25.42 -7.75 30.69
CA ASN A 945 -25.32 -6.30 30.87
C ASN A 945 -23.90 -5.81 31.22
N LYS A 946 -22.98 -6.73 31.50
CA LYS A 946 -21.57 -6.46 31.83
C LYS A 946 -20.70 -7.40 31.02
N THR A 947 -19.54 -6.93 30.56
CA THR A 947 -18.55 -7.77 29.86
C THR A 947 -18.22 -9.01 30.68
N ILE A 948 -18.11 -10.16 30.01
CA ILE A 948 -17.73 -11.44 30.60
C ILE A 948 -16.27 -11.69 30.24
N ASP A 949 -15.43 -11.95 31.26
CA ASP A 949 -13.99 -12.17 31.05
C ASP A 949 -13.69 -13.42 30.22
N ASP A 950 -14.44 -14.51 30.46
CA ASP A 950 -14.36 -15.75 29.71
C ASP A 950 -15.78 -16.30 29.45
N PRO A 951 -16.40 -15.91 28.33
CA PRO A 951 -17.75 -16.34 28.00
C PRO A 951 -17.83 -17.83 27.64
N THR A 952 -16.71 -18.49 27.32
CA THR A 952 -16.72 -19.92 26.94
C THR A 952 -17.13 -20.83 28.11
N LYS A 953 -16.94 -20.39 29.36
CA LYS A 953 -17.42 -21.08 30.58
C LYS A 953 -18.94 -21.22 30.68
N ALA A 954 -19.69 -20.45 29.90
CA ALA A 954 -21.14 -20.57 29.80
C ALA A 954 -21.58 -21.70 28.86
N TYR A 955 -20.67 -22.20 28.01
CA TYR A 955 -20.98 -23.22 27.02
C TYR A 955 -21.48 -24.52 27.68
N GLY A 956 -22.56 -25.09 27.13
CA GLY A 956 -23.16 -26.33 27.62
C GLY A 956 -23.96 -26.20 28.93
N LYS A 957 -24.03 -25.00 29.55
CA LYS A 957 -24.88 -24.74 30.73
C LYS A 957 -26.30 -24.39 30.32
N SER A 958 -27.27 -24.81 31.14
CA SER A 958 -28.71 -24.67 30.87
C SER A 958 -29.43 -23.68 31.80
N SER A 959 -28.71 -22.84 32.54
CA SER A 959 -29.29 -21.99 33.59
C SER A 959 -28.78 -20.55 33.54
N HIS A 960 -29.68 -19.63 33.93
CA HIS A 960 -29.36 -18.26 34.35
C HIS A 960 -28.26 -18.27 35.42
N ASP A 961 -27.17 -17.55 35.17
CA ASP A 961 -26.18 -17.17 36.17
C ASP A 961 -26.40 -15.69 36.50
N SER A 962 -25.96 -15.22 37.67
CA SER A 962 -26.06 -13.82 38.09
C SER A 962 -25.48 -12.80 37.11
N GLY A 963 -24.64 -13.25 36.15
CA GLY A 963 -23.98 -12.40 35.15
C GLY A 963 -24.54 -12.48 33.72
N TYR A 964 -25.28 -13.53 33.34
CA TYR A 964 -25.75 -13.71 31.95
C TYR A 964 -26.97 -14.64 31.84
N ASP A 965 -27.73 -14.46 30.76
CA ASP A 965 -28.89 -15.28 30.38
C ASP A 965 -28.58 -16.09 29.12
N VAL A 966 -28.75 -17.41 29.18
CA VAL A 966 -28.69 -18.27 27.98
C VAL A 966 -30.02 -18.17 27.24
N VAL A 967 -30.02 -17.53 26.08
CA VAL A 967 -31.25 -17.25 25.31
C VAL A 967 -31.58 -18.40 24.37
N VAL A 968 -30.56 -18.93 23.69
CA VAL A 968 -30.66 -20.02 22.72
C VAL A 968 -29.49 -20.97 22.90
N SER A 969 -29.75 -22.27 22.83
CA SER A 969 -28.72 -23.29 22.70
C SER A 969 -29.19 -24.36 21.71
N ILE A 970 -28.48 -24.47 20.58
CA ILE A 970 -28.75 -25.45 19.52
C ILE A 970 -27.66 -26.51 19.61
N LYS A 971 -28.08 -27.75 19.84
CA LYS A 971 -27.21 -28.92 19.76
C LYS A 971 -27.35 -29.51 18.37
N LYS A 972 -26.24 -29.67 17.64
CA LYS A 972 -26.20 -30.18 16.27
C LYS A 972 -27.00 -29.30 15.29
N VAL A 973 -26.40 -28.20 14.85
CA VAL A 973 -26.96 -27.33 13.81
C VAL A 973 -27.27 -28.16 12.57
N LYS A 974 -28.48 -28.02 12.04
CA LYS A 974 -28.90 -28.71 10.81
C LYS A 974 -28.32 -27.97 9.61
N LEU A 975 -27.68 -28.71 8.70
CA LEU A 975 -27.28 -28.19 7.39
C LEU A 975 -28.54 -27.85 6.59
N SER A 976 -28.71 -26.58 6.22
CA SER A 976 -29.84 -26.11 5.41
C SER A 976 -29.64 -26.40 3.94
N ASP A 977 -28.38 -26.41 3.50
CA ASP A 977 -27.96 -26.61 2.12
C ASP A 977 -26.88 -27.69 2.10
N ALA A 978 -27.33 -28.94 2.20
CA ALA A 978 -26.44 -30.09 2.26
C ALA A 978 -26.10 -30.55 0.85
N TYR A 979 -24.79 -30.62 0.55
CA TYR A 979 -24.31 -31.08 -0.75
C TYR A 979 -24.94 -32.41 -1.17
N ASN A 980 -25.46 -32.43 -2.39
CA ASN A 980 -26.10 -33.56 -3.04
C ASN A 980 -25.50 -33.78 -4.42
N ALA A 981 -24.57 -34.73 -4.50
CA ALA A 981 -23.87 -35.13 -5.72
C ALA A 981 -24.79 -35.57 -6.90
N LYS A 982 -26.11 -35.71 -6.71
CA LYS A 982 -27.07 -36.00 -7.79
C LYS A 982 -27.74 -34.77 -8.38
N THR A 983 -27.79 -33.65 -7.64
CA THR A 983 -28.55 -32.45 -8.01
C THR A 983 -27.67 -31.22 -8.13
N ASP A 984 -26.52 -31.22 -7.45
CA ASP A 984 -25.67 -30.05 -7.37
C ASP A 984 -24.66 -30.12 -8.52
N ASP A 985 -24.71 -29.10 -9.36
CA ASP A 985 -23.81 -28.93 -10.49
C ASP A 985 -22.68 -27.99 -10.09
N LEU A 986 -21.49 -28.53 -9.84
CA LEU A 986 -20.31 -27.75 -9.48
C LEU A 986 -19.74 -26.96 -10.68
N ASP A 987 -20.16 -27.30 -11.91
CA ASP A 987 -19.77 -26.56 -13.12
C ASP A 987 -20.68 -25.34 -13.35
N ALA A 988 -21.85 -25.27 -12.73
CA ALA A 988 -22.76 -24.13 -12.90
C ALA A 988 -22.21 -22.86 -12.23
N VAL A 989 -22.18 -21.75 -12.98
CA VAL A 989 -21.83 -20.44 -12.42
C VAL A 989 -23.07 -19.86 -11.77
N VAL A 990 -23.19 -20.06 -10.46
CA VAL A 990 -24.33 -19.58 -9.66
C VAL A 990 -23.86 -18.93 -8.38
N MET A 991 -24.65 -17.97 -7.87
CA MET A 991 -24.38 -17.32 -6.59
C MET A 991 -24.20 -18.34 -5.46
N PRO A 992 -23.08 -18.29 -4.71
CA PRO A 992 -22.88 -19.17 -3.56
C PRO A 992 -23.97 -18.99 -2.50
N THR A 993 -24.54 -20.09 -2.03
CA THR A 993 -25.53 -20.11 -0.95
C THR A 993 -24.90 -20.64 0.34
N GLY A 994 -24.96 -19.84 1.40
CA GLY A 994 -24.48 -20.22 2.72
C GLY A 994 -25.44 -21.16 3.45
N ASN A 995 -24.91 -21.96 4.38
CA ASN A 995 -25.75 -22.71 5.30
C ASN A 995 -26.35 -21.76 6.35
N THR A 996 -27.67 -21.72 6.47
CA THR A 996 -28.37 -20.77 7.34
C THR A 996 -29.13 -21.46 8.46
N THR A 997 -29.43 -20.71 9.52
CA THR A 997 -30.29 -21.17 10.61
C THR A 997 -31.19 -20.05 11.09
N ASN A 998 -32.50 -20.30 11.06
CA ASN A 998 -33.52 -19.41 11.61
C ASN A 998 -34.00 -19.94 12.96
N VAL A 999 -34.01 -19.07 13.97
CA VAL A 999 -34.50 -19.38 15.31
C VAL A 999 -35.61 -18.42 15.68
N THR A 1000 -36.80 -18.95 15.97
CA THR A 1000 -37.90 -18.20 16.58
C THR A 1000 -37.98 -18.56 18.06
N LEU A 1001 -37.95 -17.55 18.93
CA LEU A 1001 -38.08 -17.73 20.37
C LEU A 1001 -39.55 -18.00 20.73
N PRO A 1002 -39.82 -18.89 21.70
CA PRO A 1002 -41.19 -19.18 22.14
C PRO A 1002 -41.87 -17.94 22.73
N GLU A 1003 -41.10 -17.07 23.39
CA GLU A 1003 -41.55 -15.78 23.90
C GLU A 1003 -40.47 -14.71 23.67
N PRO A 1004 -40.85 -13.43 23.43
CA PRO A 1004 -39.87 -12.39 23.21
C PRO A 1004 -39.04 -12.05 24.47
N VAL A 1005 -37.72 -12.08 24.34
CA VAL A 1005 -36.75 -11.85 25.42
C VAL A 1005 -36.23 -10.41 25.37
N PRO A 1006 -36.14 -9.68 26.50
CA PRO A 1006 -35.57 -8.32 26.49
C PRO A 1006 -34.08 -8.34 26.13
N LEU A 1007 -33.68 -7.48 25.19
CA LEU A 1007 -32.28 -7.30 24.80
C LEU A 1007 -31.44 -6.72 25.93
N SER A 1008 -30.24 -7.28 26.16
CA SER A 1008 -29.25 -6.72 27.09
C SER A 1008 -28.23 -5.82 26.39
N ARG A 1009 -27.35 -5.15 27.16
CA ARG A 1009 -26.30 -4.28 26.61
C ARG A 1009 -25.34 -5.02 25.66
N TYR A 1010 -25.11 -6.30 25.89
CA TYR A 1010 -24.23 -7.14 25.09
C TYR A 1010 -24.93 -8.46 24.75
N ALA A 1011 -24.56 -9.01 23.59
CA ALA A 1011 -24.90 -10.36 23.20
C ALA A 1011 -23.62 -11.12 22.85
N THR A 1012 -23.49 -12.36 23.31
CA THR A 1012 -22.35 -13.22 22.96
C THR A 1012 -22.82 -14.47 22.23
N LEU A 1013 -22.25 -14.71 21.07
CA LEU A 1013 -22.35 -15.94 20.30
C LEU A 1013 -21.20 -16.87 20.70
N LEU A 1014 -21.54 -18.11 21.04
CA LEU A 1014 -20.61 -19.21 21.26
C LEU A 1014 -20.83 -20.26 20.19
N ILE A 1015 -19.77 -20.63 19.47
CA ILE A 1015 -19.78 -21.68 18.45
C ILE A 1015 -18.75 -22.75 18.81
N ALA A 1016 -19.06 -24.01 18.49
CA ALA A 1016 -18.13 -25.12 18.73
C ALA A 1016 -18.15 -26.12 17.58
N GLY A 1017 -16.96 -26.64 17.26
CA GLY A 1017 -16.74 -27.56 16.15
C GLY A 1017 -16.88 -26.90 14.79
N ASN A 1018 -16.69 -27.70 13.75
CA ASN A 1018 -16.84 -27.33 12.35
C ASN A 1018 -17.36 -28.57 11.61
N GLN A 1019 -18.55 -28.47 11.01
CA GLN A 1019 -19.19 -29.58 10.31
C GLN A 1019 -18.65 -29.82 8.89
N ALA A 1020 -17.80 -28.92 8.37
CA ALA A 1020 -17.11 -29.09 7.09
C ALA A 1020 -15.78 -29.86 7.20
N LEU A 1021 -15.26 -30.08 8.42
CA LEU A 1021 -14.05 -30.87 8.61
C LEU A 1021 -14.29 -32.37 8.37
N ASP A 1022 -13.27 -33.04 7.85
CA ASP A 1022 -13.30 -34.49 7.70
C ASP A 1022 -13.16 -35.22 9.05
N ALA A 1023 -13.41 -36.54 9.04
CA ALA A 1023 -13.34 -37.34 10.26
C ALA A 1023 -11.92 -37.43 10.87
N VAL A 1024 -10.87 -37.22 10.07
CA VAL A 1024 -9.47 -37.28 10.49
C VAL A 1024 -9.12 -36.01 11.25
N ASP A 1025 -9.46 -34.85 10.70
CA ASP A 1025 -9.22 -33.54 11.30
C ASP A 1025 -9.99 -33.37 12.60
N ILE A 1026 -11.27 -33.75 12.60
CA ILE A 1026 -12.11 -33.76 13.82
C ILE A 1026 -11.47 -34.63 14.91
N LYS A 1027 -10.96 -35.82 14.55
CA LYS A 1027 -10.33 -36.74 15.50
C LYS A 1027 -8.98 -36.22 16.01
N ALA A 1028 -8.22 -35.55 15.15
CA ALA A 1028 -6.94 -34.95 15.50
C ALA A 1028 -7.11 -33.67 16.32
N GLY A 1029 -8.30 -33.06 16.33
CA GLY A 1029 -8.50 -31.71 16.86
C GLY A 1029 -7.82 -30.64 16.01
N ASN A 1030 -7.53 -30.97 14.75
CA ASN A 1030 -6.93 -30.07 13.76
C ASN A 1030 -8.03 -29.33 12.98
N GLY A 1031 -7.63 -28.32 12.21
CA GLY A 1031 -8.52 -27.56 11.34
C GLY A 1031 -9.11 -26.31 11.98
N THR A 1032 -9.68 -25.45 11.14
CA THR A 1032 -10.23 -24.15 11.52
C THR A 1032 -11.61 -24.27 12.15
N GLY A 1033 -11.97 -23.28 12.97
CA GLY A 1033 -13.31 -23.15 13.53
C GLY A 1033 -14.39 -22.96 12.46
N ALA A 1034 -15.64 -23.10 12.88
CA ALA A 1034 -16.79 -22.81 12.03
C ALA A 1034 -16.86 -21.33 11.64
N THR A 1035 -17.46 -21.06 10.48
CA THR A 1035 -17.63 -19.72 9.92
C THR A 1035 -18.94 -19.08 10.37
N VAL A 1036 -18.93 -17.76 10.50
CA VAL A 1036 -20.12 -16.92 10.70
C VAL A 1036 -20.03 -15.76 9.72
N ALA A 1037 -20.80 -15.83 8.64
CA ALA A 1037 -20.92 -14.75 7.66
C ALA A 1037 -21.84 -13.65 8.20
N GLU A 1038 -23.01 -14.03 8.74
CA GLU A 1038 -23.95 -13.06 9.32
C GLU A 1038 -24.61 -13.62 10.59
N TRP A 1039 -24.74 -12.77 11.60
CA TRP A 1039 -25.49 -13.02 12.81
C TRP A 1039 -26.45 -11.85 13.07
N ALA A 1040 -27.74 -12.11 12.86
CA ALA A 1040 -28.80 -11.16 13.09
C ALA A 1040 -29.58 -11.42 14.38
N ILE A 1041 -29.82 -10.36 15.16
CA ILE A 1041 -30.68 -10.37 16.36
C ILE A 1041 -31.98 -9.64 16.01
N LEU A 1042 -33.12 -10.35 15.99
CA LEU A 1042 -34.37 -9.88 15.39
C LEU A 1042 -35.37 -9.40 16.46
N HIS A 1043 -35.98 -8.22 16.27
CA HIS A 1043 -36.97 -7.62 17.20
C HIS A 1043 -38.44 -7.70 16.76
#